data_AF-A0AA45QS51-F1
#
_entry.id   AF-A0AA45QS51-F1
#
_cell.length_a   1.000
_cell.length_b   1.000
_cell.length_c   1.000
_cell.angle_alpha   90.00
_cell.angle_beta   90.00
_cell.angle_gamma   90.00
#
_symmetry.space_group_name_H-M   'P 1'
#
loop_
_entity.id
_entity.type
_entity.pdbx_description
1 polymer ?
#
loop_
_entity_poly.entity_id
_entity_poly.type
_entity_poly.pdbx_seq_one_letter_code
_entity_poly.pdbx_strand_id
1 'polypeptide(L)'
;MLLPSFFIVQAEQKVYASVLTGSIDTTGSITGLSGATYYNTASWQDMVDTYKGVTPTASSNGTVFFNVTGNIPGNAVVNTGNVVISGKSLSINGNNFTLYLDNDTTYTNAQSIGGSDGTARAFGSNGTISSSTTLTLKNAQIINNITSGIFQMKGSNAQATTIYNNVTVTNGDSLYGAQPIRNDTGKILFYGNNTFNILQNHDINDASSAGADNQGEWIQGGTYLEVVNGTTTLNQSWGNDQPFYIYYPNGGSTLQVDAGASMVWNLNKTYTMYYDDGGLLSGGALNWNINGSFLINGTTNTASTYSGGWFMSLNVLNAWNVNVGQNATLKVTTGGVMSLGGVSGVDGFLAGPVKWNFGQGSSILFNNLNTNQSVATLAPGLGSGITMNNPKVVTFNTSGNSVFSTTVLTFPITISGTGLRTHSSSTAYRFDNTYDLTSPNKTSITSSSADVWYRLNTGTLTTFNPTLQVANLSPNNYAAGDLQAIAAGKYISWYQPNGLQLQTALSSMSRTFNISLDPNASQGTPVDGSWSNLIPGTSPQTLVVSDDRGQNPNSHVTLKLLQNNFPSGLQYYWIDPSTKNPTALTVNSAIQIASLTSDSTLPSWIKMTGAGSWYTMTFSTDTGIAVKANNSLLSQNNSLGGTFQYTMIDGPS
;
A
#
# COMPACT_ATOMS: atom_id res chain seq x y z
N MET A 1 -7.54 -81.19 43.92
CA MET A 1 -6.49 -80.68 43.00
C MET A 1 -7.17 -79.86 41.93
N LEU A 2 -7.33 -78.56 42.14
CA LEU A 2 -7.84 -77.56 41.19
C LEU A 2 -7.28 -76.22 41.67
N LEU A 3 -6.43 -75.60 40.85
CA LEU A 3 -5.72 -74.34 41.12
C LEU A 3 -6.67 -73.14 40.96
N PRO A 4 -6.49 -72.05 41.73
CA PRO A 4 -7.18 -70.79 41.47
C PRO A 4 -6.48 -70.04 40.33
N SER A 5 -7.26 -69.59 39.35
CA SER A 5 -6.80 -68.71 38.27
C SER A 5 -6.69 -67.28 38.80
N PHE A 6 -5.48 -66.73 38.81
CA PHE A 6 -5.26 -65.30 39.02
C PHE A 6 -5.53 -64.56 37.72
N PHE A 7 -6.50 -63.64 37.73
CA PHE A 7 -6.60 -62.58 36.73
C PHE A 7 -5.48 -61.57 36.99
N ILE A 8 -4.48 -61.52 36.11
CA ILE A 8 -3.57 -60.39 36.04
C ILE A 8 -4.29 -59.30 35.24
N VAL A 9 -4.78 -58.27 35.93
CA VAL A 9 -5.14 -57.00 35.31
C VAL A 9 -3.83 -56.32 34.95
N GLN A 10 -3.42 -56.42 33.69
CA GLN A 10 -2.32 -55.63 33.16
C GLN A 10 -2.81 -54.19 33.08
N ALA A 11 -2.47 -53.39 34.10
CA ALA A 11 -2.61 -51.95 34.02
C ALA A 11 -1.74 -51.47 32.86
N GLU A 12 -2.36 -50.84 31.85
CA GLU A 12 -1.63 -50.09 30.84
C GLU A 12 -0.75 -49.06 31.55
N GLN A 13 0.55 -49.27 31.50
CA GLN A 13 1.53 -48.32 32.00
C GLN A 13 1.44 -47.09 31.10
N LYS A 14 0.81 -46.00 31.58
CA LYS A 14 0.97 -44.68 30.97
C LYS A 14 2.47 -44.37 30.97
N VAL A 15 3.13 -44.54 29.84
CA VAL A 15 4.51 -44.11 29.63
C VAL A 15 4.47 -42.59 29.60
N TYR A 16 4.81 -41.96 30.72
CA TYR A 16 5.10 -40.53 30.75
C TYR A 16 6.37 -40.33 29.92
N ALA A 17 6.31 -39.49 28.88
CA ALA A 17 7.51 -39.08 28.17
C ALA A 17 8.47 -38.36 29.16
N SER A 18 9.77 -38.55 28.97
CA SER A 18 10.80 -38.03 29.87
C SER A 18 11.10 -36.55 29.59
N VAL A 19 11.25 -35.73 30.62
CA VAL A 19 11.86 -34.39 30.50
C VAL A 19 13.17 -34.50 29.73
N LEU A 20 13.30 -33.72 28.65
CA LEU A 20 14.45 -33.81 27.74
C LEU A 20 15.74 -33.40 28.46
N THR A 21 16.84 -34.05 28.08
CA THR A 21 18.17 -33.65 28.53
C THR A 21 18.63 -32.43 27.74
N GLY A 22 18.98 -31.35 28.45
CA GLY A 22 19.42 -30.09 27.85
C GLY A 22 20.86 -30.15 27.33
N SER A 23 21.13 -29.36 26.29
CA SER A 23 22.47 -29.12 25.71
C SER A 23 22.84 -27.64 25.84
N ILE A 24 24.12 -27.33 26.05
CA ILE A 24 24.59 -25.93 26.15
C ILE A 24 24.91 -25.41 24.74
N ASP A 25 24.30 -24.29 24.36
CA ASP A 25 24.67 -23.56 23.15
C ASP A 25 25.90 -22.69 23.42
N THR A 26 27.08 -23.20 23.11
CA THR A 26 28.35 -22.50 23.37
C THR A 26 28.55 -21.26 22.48
N THR A 27 27.80 -21.14 21.39
CA THR A 27 28.00 -20.11 20.36
C THR A 27 26.86 -19.09 20.30
N GLY A 28 25.69 -19.45 20.82
CA GLY A 28 24.44 -18.72 20.62
C GLY A 28 23.81 -18.95 19.24
N SER A 29 24.27 -19.91 18.44
CA SER A 29 23.74 -20.13 17.09
C SER A 29 22.32 -20.69 17.06
N ILE A 30 21.91 -21.41 18.10
CA ILE A 30 20.57 -22.03 18.22
C ILE A 30 19.66 -21.10 19.04
N THR A 31 20.14 -20.59 20.16
CA THR A 31 19.34 -19.82 21.13
C THR A 31 19.40 -18.32 20.91
N GLY A 32 20.44 -17.82 20.22
CA GLY A 32 20.81 -16.40 20.20
C GLY A 32 21.65 -15.96 21.42
N LEU A 33 21.90 -16.87 22.37
CA LEU A 33 22.56 -16.60 23.65
C LEU A 33 23.64 -17.65 23.94
N SER A 34 24.91 -17.24 23.95
CA SER A 34 26.01 -18.14 24.33
C SER A 34 25.86 -18.57 25.80
N GLY A 35 26.00 -19.86 26.07
CA GLY A 35 25.85 -20.47 27.39
C GLY A 35 24.41 -20.82 27.79
N ALA A 36 23.41 -20.54 26.94
CA ALA A 36 22.02 -20.93 27.20
C ALA A 36 21.80 -22.42 26.95
N THR A 37 20.87 -23.01 27.70
CA THR A 37 20.50 -24.42 27.54
C THR A 37 19.35 -24.55 26.54
N TYR A 38 19.47 -25.45 25.57
CA TYR A 38 18.41 -25.81 24.63
C TYR A 38 18.08 -27.31 24.68
N TYR A 39 16.90 -27.66 24.18
CA TYR A 39 16.37 -29.03 24.21
C TYR A 39 15.97 -29.44 22.79
N ASN A 40 16.59 -30.52 22.29
CA ASN A 40 16.24 -31.09 21.00
C ASN A 40 14.94 -31.89 21.10
N THR A 41 14.02 -31.67 20.17
CA THR A 41 12.68 -32.28 20.23
C THR A 41 12.14 -32.62 18.83
N ALA A 42 11.35 -33.68 18.77
CA ALA A 42 10.59 -34.09 17.58
C ALA A 42 9.13 -34.42 17.92
N SER A 43 8.65 -34.07 19.13
CA SER A 43 7.27 -34.34 19.55
C SER A 43 6.70 -33.20 20.41
N TRP A 44 5.37 -33.01 20.34
CA TRP A 44 4.68 -32.07 21.21
C TRP A 44 4.74 -32.48 22.68
N GLN A 45 4.61 -33.78 22.99
CA GLN A 45 4.63 -34.28 24.37
C GLN A 45 5.95 -33.94 25.06
N ASP A 46 7.08 -34.14 24.38
CA ASP A 46 8.40 -33.84 24.95
C ASP A 46 8.59 -32.33 25.19
N MET A 47 8.13 -31.48 24.27
CA MET A 47 8.17 -30.03 24.47
C MET A 47 7.39 -29.62 25.72
N VAL A 48 6.20 -30.18 25.87
CA VAL A 48 5.27 -29.86 26.93
C VAL A 48 5.81 -30.28 28.30
N ASP A 49 6.25 -31.55 28.41
CA ASP A 49 6.74 -32.09 29.67
C ASP A 49 8.05 -31.42 30.07
N THR A 50 8.91 -31.12 29.10
CA THR A 50 10.14 -30.35 29.34
C THR A 50 9.83 -28.93 29.80
N TYR A 51 8.92 -28.22 29.13
CA TYR A 51 8.54 -26.86 29.55
C TYR A 51 7.96 -26.85 30.97
N LYS A 52 7.23 -27.89 31.39
CA LYS A 52 6.74 -28.00 32.77
C LYS A 52 7.85 -28.33 33.77
N GLY A 53 8.74 -29.25 33.41
CA GLY A 53 9.73 -29.82 34.34
C GLY A 53 10.99 -28.98 34.56
N VAL A 54 11.39 -28.15 33.61
CA VAL A 54 12.69 -27.44 33.69
C VAL A 54 12.56 -26.02 34.21
N THR A 55 13.48 -25.58 35.07
CA THR A 55 13.64 -24.16 35.43
C THR A 55 14.79 -23.57 34.61
N PRO A 56 14.54 -22.57 33.75
CA PRO A 56 15.60 -21.95 32.96
C PRO A 56 16.72 -21.40 33.83
N THR A 57 17.96 -21.57 33.38
CA THR A 57 19.13 -20.98 34.03
C THR A 57 19.18 -19.47 33.80
N ALA A 58 19.98 -18.77 34.60
CA ALA A 58 20.25 -17.34 34.39
C ALA A 58 20.85 -17.07 32.99
N SER A 59 21.71 -17.96 32.49
CA SER A 59 22.27 -17.87 31.13
C SER A 59 21.24 -17.98 30.02
N SER A 60 20.08 -18.58 30.30
CA SER A 60 18.96 -18.70 29.38
C SER A 60 17.96 -17.54 29.52
N ASN A 61 18.24 -16.55 30.38
CA ASN A 61 17.39 -15.37 30.62
C ASN A 61 15.91 -15.73 30.84
N GLY A 62 15.64 -16.70 31.72
CA GLY A 62 14.27 -17.13 32.02
C GLY A 62 13.54 -17.85 30.87
N THR A 63 14.25 -18.25 29.80
CA THR A 63 13.65 -18.84 28.59
C THR A 63 13.96 -20.34 28.46
N VAL A 64 12.95 -21.14 28.13
CA VAL A 64 13.13 -22.52 27.66
C VAL A 64 13.31 -22.51 26.15
N PHE A 65 14.45 -22.98 25.65
CA PHE A 65 14.74 -23.04 24.21
C PHE A 65 14.52 -24.46 23.66
N PHE A 66 13.63 -24.61 22.69
CA PHE A 66 13.46 -25.83 21.92
C PHE A 66 14.11 -25.72 20.55
N ASN A 67 14.78 -26.79 20.14
CA ASN A 67 15.36 -26.95 18.82
C ASN A 67 14.70 -28.15 18.14
N VAL A 68 13.88 -27.88 17.12
CA VAL A 68 13.13 -28.91 16.41
C VAL A 68 14.07 -29.68 15.49
N THR A 69 14.09 -30.99 15.59
CA THR A 69 15.00 -31.86 14.83
C THR A 69 14.32 -32.63 13.69
N GLY A 70 13.00 -32.51 13.55
CA GLY A 70 12.20 -33.11 12.49
C GLY A 70 10.77 -32.58 12.50
N ASN A 71 9.98 -32.96 11.49
CA ASN A 71 8.54 -32.63 11.48
C ASN A 71 7.84 -33.19 12.73
N ILE A 72 6.98 -32.39 13.34
CA ILE A 72 6.27 -32.76 14.57
C ILE A 72 4.82 -33.10 14.23
N PRO A 73 4.39 -34.36 14.36
CA PRO A 73 3.01 -34.76 14.09
C PRO A 73 2.05 -34.13 15.09
N GLY A 74 0.76 -34.11 14.74
CA GLY A 74 -0.29 -33.76 15.69
C GLY A 74 -0.27 -34.69 16.91
N ASN A 75 -0.78 -34.20 18.03
CA ASN A 75 -0.80 -34.94 19.29
C ASN A 75 -1.92 -34.40 20.19
N ALA A 76 -2.61 -35.31 20.90
CA ALA A 76 -3.68 -34.96 21.82
C ALA A 76 -3.28 -33.91 22.89
N VAL A 77 -2.00 -33.82 23.27
CA VAL A 77 -1.50 -32.83 24.24
C VAL A 77 -1.70 -31.39 23.77
N VAL A 78 -1.72 -31.15 22.44
CA VAL A 78 -2.01 -29.84 21.82
C VAL A 78 -3.46 -29.41 22.05
N ASN A 79 -4.38 -30.36 22.28
CA ASN A 79 -5.78 -30.03 22.55
C ASN A 79 -6.02 -29.70 24.02
N THR A 80 -5.25 -30.31 24.92
CA THR A 80 -5.43 -30.12 26.35
C THR A 80 -4.88 -28.81 26.88
N GLY A 81 -4.02 -28.13 26.10
CA GLY A 81 -3.45 -26.85 26.48
C GLY A 81 -2.38 -26.94 27.55
N ASN A 82 -1.21 -26.34 27.29
CA ASN A 82 -0.16 -26.26 28.29
C ASN A 82 -0.11 -24.87 28.90
N VAL A 83 -0.21 -24.83 30.22
CA VAL A 83 -0.28 -23.58 30.96
C VAL A 83 1.08 -22.91 30.91
N VAL A 84 1.12 -21.72 30.30
CA VAL A 84 2.27 -20.83 30.34
C VAL A 84 2.44 -20.29 31.76
N ILE A 85 3.68 -20.32 32.25
CA ILE A 85 4.02 -19.85 33.60
C ILE A 85 4.49 -18.39 33.48
N SER A 86 3.86 -17.50 34.23
CA SER A 86 4.20 -16.07 34.26
C SER A 86 5.69 -15.86 34.61
N GLY A 87 6.39 -15.06 33.82
CA GLY A 87 7.84 -14.81 33.93
C GLY A 87 8.74 -15.89 33.32
N LYS A 88 8.17 -17.00 32.81
CA LYS A 88 8.91 -18.09 32.17
C LYS A 88 8.67 -18.10 30.67
N SER A 89 9.66 -17.60 29.93
CA SER A 89 9.62 -17.46 28.48
C SER A 89 9.87 -18.79 27.75
N LEU A 90 9.48 -18.83 26.48
CA LEU A 90 9.60 -19.98 25.59
C LEU A 90 10.12 -19.52 24.22
N SER A 91 11.04 -20.28 23.63
CA SER A 91 11.48 -20.07 22.25
C SER A 91 11.55 -21.40 21.52
N ILE A 92 10.82 -21.52 20.41
CA ILE A 92 10.80 -22.71 19.54
C ILE A 92 11.52 -22.34 18.24
N ASN A 93 12.69 -22.94 18.02
CA ASN A 93 13.38 -22.92 16.74
C ASN A 93 12.91 -24.09 15.88
N GLY A 94 12.08 -23.82 14.87
CA GLY A 94 11.50 -24.83 13.99
C GLY A 94 12.49 -25.45 13.00
N ASN A 95 13.65 -24.83 12.74
CA ASN A 95 14.63 -25.29 11.75
C ASN A 95 14.02 -25.60 10.36
N ASN A 96 13.00 -24.83 9.97
CA ASN A 96 12.19 -24.97 8.76
C ASN A 96 11.38 -26.27 8.68
N PHE A 97 11.27 -27.04 9.76
CA PHE A 97 10.37 -28.18 9.85
C PHE A 97 8.92 -27.75 10.02
N THR A 98 8.01 -28.67 9.70
CA THR A 98 6.57 -28.50 9.85
C THR A 98 6.10 -29.01 11.21
N LEU A 99 5.36 -28.16 11.93
CA LEU A 99 4.70 -28.52 13.19
C LEU A 99 3.19 -28.52 12.94
N TYR A 100 2.54 -29.64 13.21
CA TYR A 100 1.12 -29.81 12.98
C TYR A 100 0.38 -29.55 14.29
N LEU A 101 -0.41 -28.47 14.33
CA LEU A 101 -1.29 -28.14 15.46
C LEU A 101 -2.63 -28.85 15.25
N ASP A 102 -2.63 -30.14 15.56
CA ASP A 102 -3.72 -31.09 15.35
C ASP A 102 -3.64 -32.20 16.40
N ASN A 103 -4.67 -33.04 16.54
CA ASN A 103 -4.61 -34.32 17.23
C ASN A 103 -4.23 -35.51 16.33
N ASP A 104 -4.28 -35.36 14.99
CA ASP A 104 -3.88 -36.42 14.07
C ASP A 104 -2.35 -36.66 14.11
N THR A 105 -1.97 -37.86 14.53
CA THR A 105 -0.58 -38.30 14.63
C THR A 105 0.01 -38.81 13.32
N THR A 106 -0.81 -38.96 12.27
CA THR A 106 -0.44 -39.64 11.02
C THR A 106 -0.25 -38.73 9.81
N TYR A 107 -0.49 -37.42 9.94
CA TYR A 107 -0.44 -36.45 8.85
C TYR A 107 -1.43 -36.75 7.69
N THR A 108 -2.41 -37.63 7.90
CA THR A 108 -3.17 -38.21 6.78
C THR A 108 -4.40 -37.40 6.43
N ASN A 109 -5.02 -36.70 7.39
CA ASN A 109 -6.08 -35.72 7.14
C ASN A 109 -6.15 -34.72 8.29
N ALA A 110 -6.33 -33.43 7.99
CA ALA A 110 -6.67 -32.43 8.98
C ALA A 110 -7.98 -32.85 9.68
N GLN A 111 -7.92 -33.29 10.94
CA GLN A 111 -9.13 -33.53 11.71
C GLN A 111 -9.47 -32.23 12.43
N SER A 112 -10.38 -31.46 11.84
CA SER A 112 -10.92 -30.27 12.47
C SER A 112 -11.40 -30.57 13.89
N ILE A 113 -10.82 -29.85 14.85
CA ILE A 113 -11.37 -29.77 16.21
C ILE A 113 -12.17 -28.48 16.24
N GLY A 114 -13.39 -28.56 15.70
CA GLY A 114 -14.40 -27.52 15.82
C GLY A 114 -14.74 -27.31 17.28
N GLY A 115 -14.04 -26.38 17.93
CA GLY A 115 -14.27 -25.97 19.30
C GLY A 115 -14.71 -24.51 19.33
N SER A 116 -15.75 -24.22 20.11
CA SER A 116 -16.08 -22.87 20.54
C SER A 116 -14.84 -22.18 21.12
N ASP A 117 -14.69 -20.90 20.79
CA ASP A 117 -13.67 -19.95 21.24
C ASP A 117 -12.70 -20.43 22.35
N GLY A 118 -11.54 -20.95 21.95
CA GLY A 118 -10.34 -21.02 22.80
C GLY A 118 -10.10 -22.28 23.63
N THR A 119 -10.59 -23.45 23.23
CA THR A 119 -10.35 -24.71 23.97
C THR A 119 -8.98 -25.35 23.64
N ALA A 120 -8.62 -25.48 22.36
CA ALA A 120 -7.36 -26.09 21.93
C ALA A 120 -6.21 -25.06 21.86
N ARG A 121 -4.98 -25.46 22.25
CA ARG A 121 -3.77 -24.60 22.24
C ARG A 121 -2.52 -25.42 22.51
N ALA A 122 -1.40 -25.15 21.84
CA ALA A 122 -0.14 -25.77 22.26
C ALA A 122 0.33 -25.22 23.62
N PHE A 123 0.42 -23.88 23.73
CA PHE A 123 0.74 -23.16 24.96
C PHE A 123 -0.26 -22.02 25.17
N GLY A 124 -0.84 -21.91 26.38
CA GLY A 124 -1.74 -20.80 26.66
C GLY A 124 -1.89 -20.41 28.12
N SER A 125 -2.61 -19.31 28.34
CA SER A 125 -2.86 -18.75 29.67
C SER A 125 -4.03 -19.46 30.37
N ASN A 126 -3.93 -19.62 31.69
CA ASN A 126 -5.05 -19.96 32.59
C ASN A 126 -5.27 -18.87 33.66
N GLY A 127 -4.75 -17.66 33.44
CA GLY A 127 -4.77 -16.58 34.43
C GLY A 127 -3.85 -15.42 34.03
N THR A 128 -3.33 -14.71 35.04
CA THR A 128 -2.45 -13.56 34.86
C THR A 128 -1.08 -13.96 34.32
N ILE A 129 -0.71 -13.44 33.16
CA ILE A 129 0.62 -13.58 32.57
C ILE A 129 1.25 -12.20 32.48
N SER A 130 2.43 -12.02 33.07
CA SER A 130 3.13 -10.74 33.08
C SER A 130 3.69 -10.38 31.70
N SER A 131 3.88 -9.08 31.48
CA SER A 131 4.57 -8.52 30.31
C SER A 131 6.05 -8.91 30.20
N SER A 132 6.65 -9.48 31.25
CA SER A 132 7.99 -10.07 31.22
C SER A 132 8.06 -11.44 30.54
N THR A 133 6.91 -12.06 30.23
CA THR A 133 6.84 -13.36 29.57
C THR A 133 6.89 -13.19 28.05
N THR A 134 7.80 -13.88 27.38
CA THR A 134 7.92 -13.87 25.91
C THR A 134 7.82 -15.28 25.34
N LEU A 135 6.97 -15.46 24.32
CA LEU A 135 6.77 -16.72 23.60
C LEU A 135 7.19 -16.51 22.14
N THR A 136 8.22 -17.21 21.68
CA THR A 136 8.81 -17.01 20.35
C THR A 136 8.69 -18.27 19.51
N LEU A 137 8.25 -18.13 18.26
CA LEU A 137 8.35 -19.15 17.22
C LEU A 137 9.23 -18.60 16.09
N LYS A 138 10.27 -19.35 15.69
CA LYS A 138 11.17 -18.93 14.61
C LYS A 138 11.46 -20.04 13.62
N ASN A 139 11.62 -19.67 12.34
CA ASN A 139 12.00 -20.56 11.23
C ASN A 139 11.14 -21.83 11.21
N ALA A 140 9.82 -21.68 11.07
CA ALA A 140 8.89 -22.80 11.23
C ALA A 140 7.77 -22.74 10.18
N GLN A 141 7.28 -23.92 9.80
CA GLN A 141 6.03 -24.06 9.08
C GLN A 141 4.98 -24.65 10.03
N ILE A 142 3.79 -24.05 10.08
CA ILE A 142 2.69 -24.51 10.90
C ILE A 142 1.54 -24.92 10.00
N ILE A 143 1.03 -26.13 10.20
CA ILE A 143 -0.31 -26.52 9.73
C ILE A 143 -1.25 -26.39 10.92
N ASN A 144 -2.19 -25.45 10.84
CA ASN A 144 -3.08 -25.09 11.95
C ASN A 144 -4.47 -25.69 11.75
N ASN A 145 -4.91 -26.57 12.65
CA ASN A 145 -6.26 -27.16 12.68
C ASN A 145 -7.02 -26.87 13.98
N ILE A 146 -6.55 -25.88 14.73
CA ILE A 146 -7.11 -25.47 16.02
C ILE A 146 -7.47 -23.98 15.99
N THR A 147 -8.40 -23.57 16.84
CA THR A 147 -8.62 -22.15 17.13
C THR A 147 -7.53 -21.65 18.10
N SER A 148 -7.19 -20.36 18.03
CA SER A 148 -6.17 -19.68 18.87
C SER A 148 -4.68 -19.99 18.64
N GLY A 149 -4.33 -20.91 17.74
CA GLY A 149 -2.95 -21.17 17.31
C GLY A 149 -2.00 -21.70 18.38
N ILE A 150 -0.69 -21.57 18.13
CA ILE A 150 0.38 -22.14 18.97
C ILE A 150 0.47 -21.47 20.35
N PHE A 151 0.30 -20.14 20.38
CA PHE A 151 0.35 -19.32 21.59
C PHE A 151 -1.02 -18.66 21.80
N GLN A 152 -1.72 -19.09 22.84
CA GLN A 152 -3.02 -18.53 23.22
C GLN A 152 -2.91 -17.72 24.51
N MET A 153 -2.80 -16.40 24.41
CA MET A 153 -2.81 -15.49 25.55
C MET A 153 -4.20 -14.87 25.71
N LYS A 154 -5.12 -15.63 26.30
CA LYS A 154 -6.52 -15.24 26.55
C LYS A 154 -6.67 -14.52 27.89
N GLY A 155 -7.52 -13.49 27.92
CA GLY A 155 -7.96 -12.76 29.10
C GLY A 155 -7.28 -11.40 29.32
N SER A 156 -7.97 -10.52 30.05
CA SER A 156 -7.54 -9.13 30.29
C SER A 156 -6.18 -8.98 30.98
N ASN A 157 -5.74 -10.00 31.72
CA ASN A 157 -4.48 -10.01 32.47
C ASN A 157 -3.36 -10.84 31.80
N ALA A 158 -3.53 -11.27 30.55
CA ALA A 158 -2.53 -12.06 29.81
C ALA A 158 -1.69 -11.14 28.89
N GLN A 159 -0.66 -10.50 29.45
CA GLN A 159 0.11 -9.43 28.80
C GLN A 159 1.40 -9.91 28.11
N ALA A 160 1.51 -11.20 27.79
CA ALA A 160 2.74 -11.75 27.22
C ALA A 160 3.07 -11.16 25.85
N THR A 161 4.36 -11.13 25.51
CA THR A 161 4.81 -10.84 24.15
C THR A 161 4.91 -12.13 23.35
N THR A 162 4.21 -12.22 22.23
CA THR A 162 4.33 -13.32 21.26
C THR A 162 5.14 -12.84 20.06
N ILE A 163 6.16 -13.59 19.66
CA ILE A 163 7.06 -13.25 18.56
C ILE A 163 7.01 -14.33 17.49
N TYR A 164 6.84 -13.91 16.23
CA TYR A 164 6.92 -14.78 15.06
C TYR A 164 8.05 -14.27 14.15
N ASN A 165 9.00 -15.13 13.83
CA ASN A 165 10.16 -14.79 13.00
C ASN A 165 10.41 -15.82 11.89
N ASN A 166 10.25 -15.44 10.62
CA ASN A 166 10.33 -16.36 9.49
C ASN A 166 9.36 -17.56 9.63
N VAL A 167 8.09 -17.27 9.91
CA VAL A 167 7.07 -18.30 10.11
C VAL A 167 6.09 -18.32 8.95
N THR A 168 5.78 -19.51 8.45
CA THR A 168 4.63 -19.73 7.56
C THR A 168 3.55 -20.51 8.30
N VAL A 169 2.33 -20.00 8.32
CA VAL A 169 1.17 -20.70 8.87
C VAL A 169 0.14 -20.90 7.78
N THR A 170 -0.39 -22.10 7.66
CA THR A 170 -1.47 -22.45 6.75
C THR A 170 -2.54 -23.22 7.52
N ASN A 171 -3.82 -22.89 7.32
CA ASN A 171 -4.91 -23.71 7.86
C ASN A 171 -4.89 -25.10 7.22
N GLY A 172 -4.96 -26.16 8.02
CA GLY A 172 -4.96 -27.52 7.48
C GLY A 172 -6.34 -27.95 6.99
N ASP A 173 -7.40 -27.66 7.73
CA ASP A 173 -8.78 -27.92 7.33
C ASP A 173 -9.32 -26.82 6.41
N SER A 174 -10.17 -27.20 5.47
CA SER A 174 -10.73 -26.31 4.45
C SER A 174 -11.76 -25.29 4.99
N LEU A 175 -12.38 -25.57 6.13
CA LEU A 175 -13.54 -24.83 6.65
C LEU A 175 -13.50 -24.55 8.15
N TYR A 176 -12.57 -25.14 8.92
CA TYR A 176 -12.53 -25.00 10.38
C TYR A 176 -11.11 -24.74 10.91
N GLY A 177 -11.02 -24.22 12.15
CA GLY A 177 -9.78 -24.18 12.94
C GLY A 177 -8.60 -23.48 12.26
N ALA A 178 -8.84 -22.33 11.61
CA ALA A 178 -7.83 -21.65 10.81
C ALA A 178 -7.12 -20.49 11.53
N GLN A 179 -7.64 -20.05 12.66
CA GLN A 179 -7.15 -18.91 13.43
C GLN A 179 -5.76 -19.17 14.04
N PRO A 180 -4.71 -18.45 13.59
CA PRO A 180 -3.33 -18.77 13.94
C PRO A 180 -2.81 -18.03 15.18
N ILE A 181 -3.46 -16.94 15.62
CA ILE A 181 -2.97 -16.09 16.70
C ILE A 181 -4.10 -15.69 17.64
N ARG A 182 -3.85 -15.82 18.95
CA ARG A 182 -4.65 -15.19 20.00
C ARG A 182 -3.78 -14.52 21.05
N ASN A 183 -3.90 -13.21 21.17
CA ASN A 183 -3.26 -12.45 22.24
C ASN A 183 -4.13 -11.23 22.59
N ASP A 184 -4.89 -11.33 23.67
CA ASP A 184 -5.95 -10.38 23.99
C ASP A 184 -5.37 -9.02 24.42
N THR A 185 -4.36 -8.99 25.30
CA THR A 185 -3.85 -7.73 25.88
C THR A 185 -2.33 -7.52 25.80
N GLY A 186 -1.57 -8.53 25.36
CA GLY A 186 -0.13 -8.46 25.19
C GLY A 186 0.32 -7.85 23.87
N LYS A 187 1.56 -8.17 23.46
CA LYS A 187 2.16 -7.70 22.21
C LYS A 187 2.34 -8.82 21.21
N ILE A 188 2.08 -8.56 19.93
CA ILE A 188 2.38 -9.45 18.82
C ILE A 188 3.46 -8.81 17.96
N LEU A 189 4.65 -9.42 17.88
CA LEU A 189 5.77 -8.88 17.12
C LEU A 189 6.13 -9.80 15.95
N PHE A 190 6.35 -9.21 14.79
CA PHE A 190 6.81 -9.90 13.60
C PHE A 190 8.21 -9.45 13.20
N TYR A 191 9.07 -10.43 12.95
CA TYR A 191 10.43 -10.25 12.42
C TYR A 191 10.64 -11.11 11.17
N GLY A 192 11.54 -10.71 10.28
CA GLY A 192 11.84 -11.46 9.07
C GLY A 192 10.62 -11.60 8.15
N ASN A 193 10.48 -12.74 7.49
CA ASN A 193 9.44 -12.96 6.49
C ASN A 193 8.36 -13.91 7.01
N ASN A 194 7.20 -13.39 7.40
CA ASN A 194 6.09 -14.19 7.90
C ASN A 194 4.97 -14.26 6.87
N THR A 195 4.32 -15.42 6.76
CA THR A 195 3.16 -15.63 5.88
C THR A 195 2.06 -16.36 6.63
N PHE A 196 0.85 -15.83 6.62
CA PHE A 196 -0.35 -16.44 7.20
C PHE A 196 -1.36 -16.68 6.10
N ASN A 197 -1.65 -17.94 5.81
CA ASN A 197 -2.65 -18.38 4.85
C ASN A 197 -3.87 -18.88 5.61
N ILE A 198 -4.94 -18.09 5.57
CA ILE A 198 -6.23 -18.38 6.20
C ILE A 198 -7.25 -18.45 5.08
N LEU A 199 -7.19 -19.57 4.37
CA LEU A 199 -7.79 -19.72 3.07
C LEU A 199 -8.89 -20.75 3.13
N GLN A 200 -10.11 -20.28 2.90
CA GLN A 200 -11.23 -21.18 2.74
C GLN A 200 -10.99 -22.09 1.53
N ASN A 201 -11.23 -23.39 1.69
CA ASN A 201 -10.95 -24.41 0.68
C ASN A 201 -9.52 -24.34 0.11
N HIS A 202 -8.60 -23.76 0.88
CA HIS A 202 -7.22 -23.49 0.49
C HIS A 202 -7.07 -22.61 -0.77
N ASP A 203 -8.08 -21.80 -1.11
CA ASP A 203 -8.07 -20.91 -2.27
C ASP A 203 -8.36 -19.45 -1.86
N ILE A 204 -7.44 -18.55 -2.17
CA ILE A 204 -7.61 -17.11 -1.96
C ILE A 204 -8.76 -16.54 -2.80
N ASN A 205 -9.10 -17.18 -3.92
CA ASN A 205 -10.15 -16.70 -4.83
C ASN A 205 -11.53 -17.22 -4.46
N ASP A 206 -11.68 -18.10 -3.46
CA ASP A 206 -12.99 -18.61 -3.08
C ASP A 206 -13.88 -17.47 -2.57
N ALA A 207 -14.90 -17.15 -3.38
CA ALA A 207 -15.91 -16.16 -3.08
C ALA A 207 -17.29 -16.81 -2.80
N SER A 208 -17.39 -18.15 -2.84
CA SER A 208 -18.64 -18.90 -2.95
C SER A 208 -19.13 -19.45 -1.60
N SER A 209 -18.20 -19.88 -0.75
CA SER A 209 -18.50 -20.54 0.52
C SER A 209 -18.12 -19.65 1.70
N ALA A 210 -18.55 -19.96 2.93
CA ALA A 210 -18.08 -19.29 4.15
C ALA A 210 -17.47 -20.34 5.07
N GLY A 211 -16.29 -20.08 5.62
CA GLY A 211 -15.69 -20.93 6.64
C GLY A 211 -16.54 -20.89 7.91
N ALA A 212 -16.19 -21.73 8.87
CA ALA A 212 -16.82 -21.70 10.18
C ALA A 212 -16.56 -20.34 10.83
N ASP A 213 -17.66 -19.74 11.29
CA ASP A 213 -17.71 -18.44 11.95
C ASP A 213 -16.83 -18.43 13.22
N ASN A 214 -16.11 -17.33 13.44
CA ASN A 214 -15.16 -17.11 14.53
C ASN A 214 -13.99 -18.12 14.58
N GLN A 215 -13.53 -18.59 13.41
CA GLN A 215 -12.42 -19.54 13.33
C GLN A 215 -11.38 -19.20 12.29
N GLY A 216 -11.58 -18.16 11.49
CA GLY A 216 -10.70 -17.72 10.44
C GLY A 216 -10.23 -16.29 10.58
N GLU A 217 -10.20 -15.74 11.80
CA GLU A 217 -9.48 -14.49 12.03
C GLU A 217 -7.98 -14.69 11.96
N TRP A 218 -7.27 -13.68 11.47
CA TRP A 218 -5.82 -13.69 11.60
C TRP A 218 -5.41 -13.54 13.06
N ILE A 219 -6.03 -12.59 13.75
CA ILE A 219 -5.74 -12.28 15.14
C ILE A 219 -7.06 -12.11 15.88
N GLN A 220 -7.24 -12.93 16.92
CA GLN A 220 -8.17 -12.58 17.99
C GLN A 220 -7.39 -11.90 19.13
N GLY A 221 -7.98 -10.86 19.71
CA GLY A 221 -7.27 -9.90 20.53
C GLY A 221 -6.57 -8.84 19.68
N GLY A 222 -5.32 -8.51 20.00
CA GLY A 222 -4.53 -7.57 19.21
C GLY A 222 -4.63 -6.12 19.68
N THR A 223 -4.43 -5.89 20.98
CA THR A 223 -4.20 -4.54 21.52
C THR A 223 -2.93 -3.92 20.94
N TYR A 224 -1.90 -4.72 20.65
CA TYR A 224 -0.65 -4.23 20.06
C TYR A 224 -0.05 -5.25 19.10
N LEU A 225 0.17 -4.80 17.87
CA LEU A 225 0.85 -5.53 16.82
C LEU A 225 1.91 -4.65 16.17
N GLU A 226 3.07 -5.23 15.91
CA GLU A 226 4.21 -4.53 15.29
C GLU A 226 4.94 -5.43 14.29
N VAL A 227 5.11 -4.95 13.06
CA VAL A 227 6.07 -5.53 12.11
C VAL A 227 7.36 -4.73 12.23
N VAL A 228 8.34 -5.34 12.89
CA VAL A 228 9.59 -4.68 13.30
C VAL A 228 10.59 -4.63 12.16
N ASN A 229 10.70 -5.71 11.38
CA ASN A 229 11.49 -5.76 10.16
C ASN A 229 10.98 -6.86 9.21
N GLY A 230 11.49 -6.85 7.98
CA GLY A 230 11.11 -7.82 6.95
C GLY A 230 9.68 -7.61 6.47
N THR A 231 9.00 -8.68 6.08
CA THR A 231 7.63 -8.63 5.51
C THR A 231 6.70 -9.61 6.21
N THR A 232 5.55 -9.13 6.67
CA THR A 232 4.45 -9.99 7.13
C THR A 232 3.31 -9.96 6.13
N THR A 233 2.98 -11.13 5.56
CA THR A 233 1.90 -11.30 4.59
C THR A 233 0.74 -12.06 5.22
N LEU A 234 -0.47 -11.52 5.07
CA LEU A 234 -1.73 -12.22 5.34
C LEU A 234 -2.42 -12.49 4.00
N ASN A 235 -2.77 -13.74 3.75
CA ASN A 235 -3.67 -14.15 2.66
C ASN A 235 -4.94 -14.69 3.31
N GLN A 236 -6.08 -14.02 3.12
CA GLN A 236 -7.33 -14.40 3.78
C GLN A 236 -8.51 -14.42 2.81
N SER A 237 -9.27 -15.52 2.87
CA SER A 237 -10.52 -15.74 2.12
C SER A 237 -11.64 -16.39 2.95
N TRP A 238 -11.81 -15.98 4.21
CA TRP A 238 -12.65 -16.71 5.18
C TRP A 238 -14.09 -16.18 5.37
N GLY A 239 -14.70 -15.64 4.33
CA GLY A 239 -16.13 -15.32 4.25
C GLY A 239 -16.68 -14.39 5.34
N ASN A 240 -17.10 -15.00 6.45
CA ASN A 240 -17.77 -14.36 7.59
C ASN A 240 -16.79 -13.73 8.59
N ASP A 241 -15.51 -14.09 8.51
CA ASP A 241 -14.51 -13.59 9.46
C ASP A 241 -13.71 -12.41 8.89
N GLN A 242 -13.01 -11.75 9.82
CA GLN A 242 -12.20 -10.56 9.61
C GLN A 242 -10.74 -10.82 9.97
N PRO A 243 -9.78 -10.03 9.45
CA PRO A 243 -8.41 -10.06 9.93
C PRO A 243 -8.28 -9.88 11.45
N PHE A 244 -8.97 -8.88 12.03
CA PHE A 244 -8.90 -8.57 13.47
C PHE A 244 -10.23 -8.73 14.16
N TYR A 245 -10.24 -9.57 15.20
CA TYR A 245 -11.32 -9.63 16.17
C TYR A 245 -10.82 -9.29 17.57
N ILE A 246 -11.08 -8.06 18.00
CA ILE A 246 -10.46 -7.45 19.17
C ILE A 246 -11.35 -7.69 20.40
N TYR A 247 -10.72 -8.17 21.48
CA TYR A 247 -11.32 -8.34 22.80
C TYR A 247 -10.59 -7.50 23.82
N TYR A 248 -11.34 -6.92 24.76
CA TYR A 248 -10.81 -6.19 25.92
C TYR A 248 -9.70 -5.17 25.60
N PRO A 249 -9.86 -4.28 24.59
CA PRO A 249 -8.82 -3.31 24.27
C PRO A 249 -8.76 -2.20 25.33
N ASN A 250 -8.23 -2.50 26.51
CA ASN A 250 -8.06 -1.57 27.61
C ASN A 250 -7.07 -0.47 27.19
N GLY A 251 -7.60 0.63 26.67
CA GLY A 251 -6.80 1.75 26.14
C GLY A 251 -6.59 1.77 24.63
N GLY A 252 -7.28 0.91 23.87
CA GLY A 252 -7.29 0.91 22.40
C GLY A 252 -6.50 -0.23 21.75
N SER A 253 -6.25 -0.09 20.44
CA SER A 253 -5.48 -1.04 19.63
C SER A 253 -4.45 -0.32 18.77
N THR A 254 -3.27 -0.90 18.60
CA THR A 254 -2.19 -0.35 17.77
C THR A 254 -1.69 -1.39 16.78
N LEU A 255 -1.67 -1.00 15.50
CA LEU A 255 -0.96 -1.66 14.43
C LEU A 255 0.22 -0.77 14.02
N GLN A 256 1.43 -1.29 14.14
CA GLN A 256 2.67 -0.58 13.81
C GLN A 256 3.45 -1.31 12.70
N VAL A 257 3.95 -0.56 11.74
CA VAL A 257 4.88 -1.04 10.71
C VAL A 257 6.10 -0.15 10.74
N ASP A 258 7.23 -0.69 11.16
CA ASP A 258 8.46 0.09 11.31
C ASP A 258 9.09 0.49 9.98
N ALA A 259 9.96 1.49 10.03
CA ALA A 259 10.70 1.94 8.86
C ALA A 259 11.54 0.78 8.29
N GLY A 260 11.41 0.54 6.97
CA GLY A 260 12.05 -0.59 6.29
C GLY A 260 11.32 -1.93 6.43
N ALA A 261 10.25 -2.02 7.23
CA ALA A 261 9.37 -3.17 7.31
C ALA A 261 8.18 -3.06 6.35
N SER A 262 7.55 -4.19 6.05
CA SER A 262 6.36 -4.26 5.19
C SER A 262 5.27 -5.15 5.76
N MET A 263 4.02 -4.69 5.69
CA MET A 263 2.83 -5.50 5.91
C MET A 263 2.03 -5.59 4.62
N VAL A 264 1.58 -6.79 4.26
CA VAL A 264 0.79 -7.03 3.06
C VAL A 264 -0.43 -7.87 3.42
N TRP A 265 -1.63 -7.35 3.18
CA TRP A 265 -2.86 -8.12 3.29
C TRP A 265 -3.43 -8.35 1.90
N ASN A 266 -3.45 -9.59 1.46
CA ASN A 266 -4.19 -10.03 0.28
C ASN A 266 -5.53 -10.58 0.78
N LEU A 267 -6.59 -9.82 0.58
CA LEU A 267 -7.90 -10.12 1.13
C LEU A 267 -8.89 -10.38 0.01
N ASN A 268 -9.67 -11.43 0.15
CA ASN A 268 -10.84 -11.66 -0.67
C ASN A 268 -11.95 -12.13 0.27
N LYS A 269 -13.21 -11.76 0.00
CA LYS A 269 -14.37 -12.22 0.77
C LYS A 269 -14.14 -12.23 2.31
N THR A 270 -13.86 -11.08 2.90
CA THR A 270 -13.88 -10.89 4.36
C THR A 270 -15.13 -10.11 4.73
N TYR A 271 -15.72 -10.39 5.89
CA TYR A 271 -16.97 -9.74 6.30
C TYR A 271 -16.76 -8.26 6.64
N THR A 272 -15.71 -7.99 7.40
CA THR A 272 -15.20 -6.67 7.79
C THR A 272 -13.66 -6.71 7.82
N MET A 273 -12.99 -5.62 8.21
CA MET A 273 -11.55 -5.63 8.51
C MET A 273 -11.28 -5.73 10.02
N TYR A 274 -12.13 -5.07 10.80
CA TYR A 274 -12.07 -5.01 12.25
C TYR A 274 -13.44 -5.29 12.84
N TYR A 275 -13.45 -6.14 13.85
CA TYR A 275 -14.56 -6.32 14.78
C TYR A 275 -14.03 -6.14 16.21
N ASP A 276 -14.70 -5.35 17.02
CA ASP A 276 -14.46 -5.21 18.46
C ASP A 276 -15.72 -5.65 19.22
N ASP A 277 -15.60 -6.64 20.10
CA ASP A 277 -16.72 -7.09 20.96
C ASP A 277 -16.43 -6.83 22.45
N GLY A 278 -15.63 -5.80 22.73
CA GLY A 278 -15.32 -5.39 24.09
C GLY A 278 -16.54 -4.80 24.82
N GLY A 279 -16.65 -5.11 26.11
CA GLY A 279 -17.61 -4.43 27.00
C GLY A 279 -17.24 -2.95 27.20
N LEU A 280 -18.26 -2.09 27.37
CA LEU A 280 -18.23 -0.62 27.45
C LEU A 280 -17.33 0.02 28.55
N LEU A 281 -16.39 -0.70 29.16
CA LEU A 281 -15.80 -0.32 30.44
C LEU A 281 -14.50 0.50 30.34
N SER A 282 -13.86 0.60 29.16
CA SER A 282 -12.72 1.53 28.95
C SER A 282 -12.41 1.77 27.47
N GLY A 283 -12.89 2.88 26.89
CA GLY A 283 -12.67 3.21 25.48
C GLY A 283 -11.23 3.61 25.13
N GLY A 284 -10.85 3.44 23.86
CA GLY A 284 -9.54 3.85 23.33
C GLY A 284 -9.52 3.93 21.80
N ALA A 285 -8.44 4.46 21.24
CA ALA A 285 -8.32 4.63 19.79
C ALA A 285 -7.78 3.37 19.09
N LEU A 286 -8.26 3.10 17.88
CA LEU A 286 -7.54 2.29 16.90
C LEU A 286 -6.43 3.16 16.29
N ASN A 287 -5.19 2.71 16.37
CA ASN A 287 -4.03 3.43 15.82
C ASN A 287 -3.35 2.60 14.76
N TRP A 288 -3.21 3.15 13.56
CA TRP A 288 -2.33 2.62 12.51
C TRP A 288 -1.12 3.54 12.40
N ASN A 289 0.05 3.06 12.80
CA ASN A 289 1.31 3.78 12.77
C ASN A 289 2.21 3.17 11.70
N ILE A 290 2.21 3.75 10.50
CA ILE A 290 2.86 3.20 9.31
C ILE A 290 4.11 4.02 8.99
N ASN A 291 5.27 3.57 9.45
CA ASN A 291 6.58 4.15 9.13
C ASN A 291 7.27 3.42 7.97
N GLY A 292 6.88 2.17 7.70
CA GLY A 292 7.30 1.37 6.55
C GLY A 292 6.27 1.36 5.41
N SER A 293 5.94 0.16 4.93
CA SER A 293 4.93 -0.04 3.89
C SER A 293 3.78 -0.90 4.39
N PHE A 294 2.53 -0.45 4.21
CA PHE A 294 1.34 -1.27 4.43
C PHE A 294 0.48 -1.29 3.17
N LEU A 295 0.32 -2.49 2.60
CA LEU A 295 -0.46 -2.73 1.39
C LEU A 295 -1.64 -3.64 1.71
N ILE A 296 -2.84 -3.23 1.33
CA ILE A 296 -4.03 -4.07 1.35
C ILE A 296 -4.50 -4.24 -0.10
N ASN A 297 -4.28 -5.44 -0.63
CA ASN A 297 -4.70 -5.90 -1.95
C ASN A 297 -6.03 -6.64 -1.81
N GLY A 298 -7.10 -5.88 -1.57
CA GLY A 298 -8.45 -6.41 -1.52
C GLY A 298 -9.10 -6.56 -2.90
N THR A 299 -10.16 -7.36 -2.96
CA THR A 299 -11.06 -7.49 -4.11
C THR A 299 -12.36 -6.72 -3.89
N THR A 300 -13.30 -6.77 -4.85
CA THR A 300 -14.67 -6.25 -4.66
C THR A 300 -15.42 -6.93 -3.52
N ASN A 301 -14.96 -8.11 -3.06
CA ASN A 301 -15.61 -8.88 -2.01
C ASN A 301 -15.08 -8.53 -0.60
N THR A 302 -13.94 -7.86 -0.50
CA THR A 302 -13.31 -7.50 0.79
C THR A 302 -14.14 -6.45 1.53
N ALA A 303 -14.60 -6.80 2.74
CA ALA A 303 -15.41 -5.94 3.63
C ALA A 303 -16.69 -5.39 2.97
N SER A 304 -17.23 -6.12 2.00
CA SER A 304 -18.29 -5.61 1.10
C SER A 304 -19.70 -6.01 1.51
N THR A 305 -19.85 -7.08 2.30
CA THR A 305 -21.15 -7.67 2.66
C THR A 305 -21.77 -7.04 3.90
N TYR A 306 -20.94 -6.51 4.81
CA TYR A 306 -21.42 -5.79 5.98
C TYR A 306 -21.71 -4.32 5.65
N SER A 307 -22.82 -3.78 6.16
CA SER A 307 -23.23 -2.39 5.90
C SER A 307 -22.29 -1.35 6.52
N GLY A 308 -21.64 -1.68 7.64
CA GLY A 308 -20.59 -0.85 8.26
C GLY A 308 -19.24 -0.91 7.52
N GLY A 309 -19.10 -1.83 6.55
CA GLY A 309 -17.92 -1.98 5.71
C GLY A 309 -16.71 -2.49 6.50
N TRP A 310 -15.69 -1.65 6.65
CA TRP A 310 -14.41 -2.04 7.29
C TRP A 310 -14.51 -2.29 8.80
N PHE A 311 -15.57 -1.80 9.44
CA PHE A 311 -15.69 -1.76 10.88
C PHE A 311 -17.01 -2.38 11.33
N MET A 312 -16.93 -3.29 12.28
CA MET A 312 -18.08 -3.92 12.92
C MET A 312 -18.03 -3.69 14.42
N SER A 313 -19.18 -3.30 14.96
CA SER A 313 -19.54 -3.19 16.37
C SER A 313 -18.48 -2.53 17.24
N LEU A 314 -17.88 -1.42 16.78
CA LEU A 314 -16.81 -0.70 17.47
C LEU A 314 -17.26 -0.05 18.80
N ASN A 315 -17.52 -0.88 19.80
CA ASN A 315 -18.10 -0.53 21.08
C ASN A 315 -17.06 0.07 22.04
N VAL A 316 -15.78 -0.32 21.90
CA VAL A 316 -14.66 0.14 22.74
C VAL A 316 -13.69 1.00 21.95
N LEU A 317 -13.42 0.63 20.70
CA LEU A 317 -12.63 1.43 19.76
C LEU A 317 -13.45 2.63 19.27
N ASN A 318 -13.37 3.72 20.02
CA ASN A 318 -14.23 4.89 19.80
C ASN A 318 -13.62 5.97 18.89
N ALA A 319 -12.36 5.82 18.48
CA ALA A 319 -11.62 6.75 17.63
C ALA A 319 -10.67 6.01 16.68
N TRP A 320 -10.25 6.67 15.60
CA TRP A 320 -9.29 6.08 14.65
C TRP A 320 -8.22 7.08 14.23
N ASN A 321 -6.96 6.71 14.46
CA ASN A 321 -5.81 7.47 14.02
C ASN A 321 -5.04 6.69 12.97
N VAL A 322 -4.85 7.28 11.79
CA VAL A 322 -3.97 6.75 10.74
C VAL A 322 -2.78 7.71 10.63
N ASN A 323 -1.60 7.26 11.01
CA ASN A 323 -0.36 8.03 10.97
C ASN A 323 0.58 7.37 9.95
N VAL A 324 0.78 8.02 8.80
CA VAL A 324 1.73 7.57 7.78
C VAL A 324 2.98 8.44 7.88
N GLY A 325 4.09 7.84 8.29
CA GLY A 325 5.37 8.49 8.57
C GLY A 325 6.07 9.01 7.31
N GLN A 326 7.25 9.59 7.51
CA GLN A 326 8.06 10.14 6.42
C GLN A 326 8.46 9.03 5.43
N ASN A 327 8.25 9.28 4.13
CA ASN A 327 8.54 8.35 3.03
C ASN A 327 7.83 6.97 3.14
N ALA A 328 6.87 6.84 4.05
CA ALA A 328 6.11 5.61 4.24
C ALA A 328 5.03 5.45 3.18
N THR A 329 4.53 4.23 3.02
CA THR A 329 3.50 3.90 2.03
C THR A 329 2.30 3.25 2.70
N LEU A 330 1.10 3.74 2.40
CA LEU A 330 -0.16 3.10 2.73
C LEU A 330 -1.01 2.99 1.45
N LYS A 331 -1.25 1.78 0.95
CA LYS A 331 -2.14 1.59 -0.21
C LYS A 331 -3.21 0.58 0.14
N VAL A 332 -4.46 0.98 0.01
CA VAL A 332 -5.60 0.15 0.40
C VAL A 332 -6.59 0.07 -0.76
N THR A 333 -6.84 -1.14 -1.23
CA THR A 333 -7.89 -1.46 -2.19
C THR A 333 -8.88 -2.41 -1.55
N THR A 334 -10.18 -2.11 -1.58
CA THR A 334 -11.24 -2.94 -0.99
C THR A 334 -12.57 -2.80 -1.74
N GLY A 335 -13.55 -3.65 -1.44
CA GLY A 335 -14.94 -3.47 -1.85
C GLY A 335 -15.82 -2.78 -0.79
N GLY A 336 -15.34 -2.70 0.45
CA GLY A 336 -16.05 -2.09 1.58
C GLY A 336 -15.81 -0.61 1.75
N VAL A 337 -16.83 0.10 2.24
CA VAL A 337 -16.75 1.50 2.65
C VAL A 337 -16.09 1.66 4.03
N MET A 338 -15.42 2.80 4.27
CA MET A 338 -15.02 3.23 5.61
C MET A 338 -16.14 4.04 6.27
N SER A 339 -16.78 3.47 7.29
CA SER A 339 -17.77 4.18 8.12
C SER A 339 -17.04 5.02 9.19
N LEU A 340 -16.95 6.33 8.98
CA LEU A 340 -16.16 7.22 9.83
C LEU A 340 -16.85 7.59 11.17
N GLY A 341 -18.15 7.36 11.28
CA GLY A 341 -18.91 7.56 12.51
C GLY A 341 -20.05 6.56 12.62
N GLY A 342 -20.56 6.36 13.84
CA GLY A 342 -21.68 5.45 14.11
C GLY A 342 -23.04 6.16 14.07
N VAL A 343 -24.05 5.49 13.50
CA VAL A 343 -25.47 5.85 13.63
C VAL A 343 -26.26 4.61 14.06
N SER A 344 -27.47 4.78 14.60
CA SER A 344 -28.30 3.62 14.98
C SER A 344 -28.43 2.64 13.81
N GLY A 345 -27.96 1.39 14.00
CA GLY A 345 -28.00 0.33 12.99
C GLY A 345 -26.85 0.29 11.98
N VAL A 346 -25.85 1.18 12.09
CA VAL A 346 -24.60 1.11 11.32
C VAL A 346 -23.41 1.36 12.23
N ASP A 347 -22.56 0.35 12.38
CA ASP A 347 -21.39 0.44 13.24
C ASP A 347 -20.31 1.34 12.64
N GLY A 348 -19.69 2.14 13.51
CA GLY A 348 -18.62 3.07 13.20
C GLY A 348 -18.09 3.68 14.50
N PHE A 349 -17.15 4.61 14.41
CA PHE A 349 -16.56 5.23 15.61
C PHE A 349 -17.59 6.12 16.33
N LEU A 350 -18.14 5.64 17.45
CA LEU A 350 -19.20 6.31 18.22
C LEU A 350 -18.72 7.66 18.79
N ALA A 351 -18.93 8.73 18.02
CA ALA A 351 -18.65 10.14 18.35
C ALA A 351 -17.17 10.53 18.61
N GLY A 352 -16.23 9.59 18.66
CA GLY A 352 -14.81 9.93 18.77
C GLY A 352 -14.19 10.34 17.43
N PRO A 353 -13.01 11.01 17.48
CA PRO A 353 -12.40 11.59 16.29
C PRO A 353 -11.76 10.54 15.37
N VAL A 354 -11.85 10.78 14.07
CA VAL A 354 -11.06 10.10 13.04
C VAL A 354 -10.00 11.08 12.53
N LYS A 355 -8.72 10.72 12.67
CA LYS A 355 -7.58 11.58 12.31
C LYS A 355 -6.64 10.85 11.37
N TRP A 356 -6.42 11.42 10.19
CA TRP A 356 -5.46 10.89 9.24
C TRP A 356 -4.31 11.89 9.05
N ASN A 357 -3.08 11.46 9.34
CA ASN A 357 -1.89 12.30 9.32
C ASN A 357 -0.87 11.71 8.35
N PHE A 358 -0.54 12.47 7.30
CA PHE A 358 0.35 12.02 6.22
C PHE A 358 1.62 12.87 6.21
N GLY A 359 2.74 12.24 6.53
CA GLY A 359 4.05 12.86 6.67
C GLY A 359 4.76 13.11 5.34
N GLN A 360 5.90 13.80 5.42
CA GLN A 360 6.66 14.21 4.25
C GLN A 360 7.04 13.04 3.34
N GLY A 361 6.85 13.17 2.03
CA GLY A 361 7.24 12.16 1.04
C GLY A 361 6.43 10.86 1.08
N SER A 362 5.45 10.74 1.96
CA SER A 362 4.58 9.56 2.03
C SER A 362 3.70 9.38 0.80
N SER A 363 3.33 8.14 0.48
CA SER A 363 2.44 7.80 -0.64
C SER A 363 1.20 7.05 -0.15
N ILE A 364 0.02 7.64 -0.34
CA ILE A 364 -1.25 7.15 0.20
C ILE A 364 -2.23 6.86 -0.93
N LEU A 365 -2.86 5.68 -0.91
CA LEU A 365 -4.01 5.33 -1.74
C LEU A 365 -5.13 4.74 -0.89
N PHE A 366 -6.34 5.28 -1.03
CA PHE A 366 -7.57 4.59 -0.66
C PHE A 366 -8.42 4.38 -1.91
N ASN A 367 -8.67 3.12 -2.25
CA ASN A 367 -9.33 2.71 -3.47
C ASN A 367 -10.52 1.79 -3.14
N ASN A 368 -11.72 2.18 -3.54
CA ASN A 368 -12.92 1.39 -3.38
C ASN A 368 -13.41 0.86 -4.75
N LEU A 369 -13.56 -0.45 -4.86
CA LEU A 369 -13.94 -1.15 -6.09
C LEU A 369 -15.46 -1.33 -6.26
N ASN A 370 -16.25 -1.03 -5.22
CA ASN A 370 -17.68 -1.22 -5.22
C ASN A 370 -18.40 -0.06 -5.93
N THR A 371 -19.21 -0.39 -6.93
CA THR A 371 -19.91 0.59 -7.76
C THR A 371 -21.07 1.28 -7.05
N ASN A 372 -21.43 0.83 -5.84
CA ASN A 372 -22.54 1.36 -5.06
C ASN A 372 -22.09 2.09 -3.79
N GLN A 373 -20.78 2.15 -3.51
CA GLN A 373 -20.25 2.70 -2.28
C GLN A 373 -19.16 3.75 -2.52
N SER A 374 -19.11 4.74 -1.62
CA SER A 374 -18.01 5.70 -1.54
C SER A 374 -16.77 5.06 -0.90
N VAL A 375 -15.64 5.75 -0.92
CA VAL A 375 -14.49 5.36 -0.10
C VAL A 375 -14.82 5.54 1.38
N ALA A 376 -15.45 6.66 1.74
CA ALA A 376 -15.83 6.98 3.11
C ALA A 376 -17.28 7.47 3.23
N THR A 377 -17.91 7.14 4.35
CA THR A 377 -19.29 7.49 4.68
C THR A 377 -19.46 7.87 6.15
N LEU A 378 -20.59 8.51 6.45
CA LEU A 378 -20.99 8.98 7.78
C LEU A 378 -20.09 10.09 8.36
N ALA A 379 -20.70 10.94 9.18
CA ALA A 379 -20.01 12.05 9.81
C ALA A 379 -19.16 11.54 10.98
N PRO A 380 -17.85 11.81 11.00
CA PRO A 380 -17.01 11.44 12.14
C PRO A 380 -17.23 12.38 13.33
N GLY A 381 -16.67 12.02 14.49
CA GLY A 381 -16.70 12.84 15.70
C GLY A 381 -16.00 14.19 15.57
N LEU A 382 -16.21 15.09 16.54
CA LEU A 382 -15.54 16.40 16.57
C LEU A 382 -14.02 16.27 16.67
N GLY A 383 -13.28 17.15 15.98
CA GLY A 383 -11.82 17.12 15.94
C GLY A 383 -11.24 16.11 14.93
N SER A 384 -12.09 15.57 14.06
CA SER A 384 -11.68 14.72 12.93
C SER A 384 -11.11 15.54 11.78
N GLY A 385 -10.27 14.92 10.96
CA GLY A 385 -9.74 15.53 9.74
C GLY A 385 -8.57 14.78 9.14
N ILE A 386 -8.12 15.27 7.99
CA ILE A 386 -6.94 14.82 7.28
C ILE A 386 -5.89 15.93 7.32
N THR A 387 -4.69 15.63 7.79
CA THR A 387 -3.55 16.54 7.77
C THR A 387 -2.48 16.02 6.81
N MET A 388 -2.12 16.83 5.83
CA MET A 388 -1.13 16.52 4.81
C MET A 388 0.06 17.45 4.97
N ASN A 389 1.17 16.94 5.49
CA ASN A 389 2.43 17.68 5.64
C ASN A 389 3.43 17.25 4.56
N ASN A 390 3.31 17.83 3.37
CA ASN A 390 4.13 17.51 2.20
C ASN A 390 4.23 16.01 1.83
N PRO A 391 3.14 15.20 1.85
CA PRO A 391 3.19 13.86 1.27
C PRO A 391 3.59 13.94 -0.21
N LYS A 392 4.17 12.88 -0.75
CA LYS A 392 4.47 12.79 -2.19
C LYS A 392 3.16 12.77 -2.99
N VAL A 393 2.21 11.95 -2.56
CA VAL A 393 0.90 11.81 -3.18
C VAL A 393 -0.10 11.21 -2.19
N VAL A 394 -1.32 11.74 -2.19
CA VAL A 394 -2.48 11.19 -1.47
C VAL A 394 -3.61 11.08 -2.46
N THR A 395 -4.08 9.87 -2.71
CA THR A 395 -5.11 9.58 -3.69
C THR A 395 -6.28 8.85 -3.05
N PHE A 396 -7.49 9.32 -3.36
CA PHE A 396 -8.73 8.62 -3.08
C PHE A 396 -9.44 8.33 -4.41
N ASN A 397 -9.91 7.10 -4.56
CA ASN A 397 -10.54 6.64 -5.78
C ASN A 397 -11.71 5.71 -5.46
N THR A 398 -12.84 5.87 -6.16
CA THR A 398 -13.98 4.96 -6.04
C THR A 398 -14.56 4.60 -7.39
N SER A 399 -15.00 3.36 -7.53
CA SER A 399 -15.89 2.93 -8.62
C SER A 399 -17.34 3.37 -8.41
N GLY A 400 -17.70 3.79 -7.20
CA GLY A 400 -19.01 4.29 -6.82
C GLY A 400 -19.31 5.70 -7.31
N ASN A 401 -20.17 6.42 -6.60
CA ASN A 401 -20.66 7.74 -7.03
C ASN A 401 -19.67 8.86 -6.78
N SER A 402 -19.15 8.96 -5.55
CA SER A 402 -18.20 9.99 -5.12
C SER A 402 -17.25 9.42 -4.06
N VAL A 403 -16.03 9.95 -3.97
CA VAL A 403 -15.04 9.51 -2.98
C VAL A 403 -15.60 9.59 -1.55
N PHE A 404 -16.20 10.73 -1.20
CA PHE A 404 -16.88 10.94 0.08
C PHE A 404 -18.39 10.95 -0.16
N SER A 405 -19.12 10.17 0.63
CA SER A 405 -20.58 10.23 0.66
C SER A 405 -21.05 11.61 1.15
N THR A 406 -22.23 12.05 0.71
CA THR A 406 -22.85 13.30 1.19
C THR A 406 -23.15 13.30 2.68
N THR A 407 -23.16 12.12 3.31
CA THR A 407 -23.30 11.95 4.77
C THR A 407 -22.04 12.31 5.55
N VAL A 408 -20.88 12.47 4.88
CA VAL A 408 -19.66 12.99 5.49
C VAL A 408 -19.79 14.51 5.62
N LEU A 409 -20.42 14.97 6.70
CA LEU A 409 -20.79 16.38 6.88
C LEU A 409 -19.58 17.30 7.08
N THR A 410 -18.66 16.93 7.97
CA THR A 410 -17.45 17.70 8.27
C THR A 410 -16.26 16.76 8.42
N PHE A 411 -15.32 16.82 7.49
CA PHE A 411 -14.05 16.09 7.57
C PHE A 411 -12.97 16.92 6.88
N PRO A 412 -12.40 17.91 7.59
CA PRO A 412 -11.53 18.91 6.99
C PRO A 412 -10.22 18.31 6.47
N ILE A 413 -9.73 18.84 5.36
CA ILE A 413 -8.37 18.57 4.87
C ILE A 413 -7.52 19.81 5.09
N THR A 414 -6.40 19.63 5.79
CA THR A 414 -5.38 20.66 5.98
C THR A 414 -4.14 20.28 5.19
N ILE A 415 -3.76 21.13 4.23
CA ILE A 415 -2.54 21.00 3.43
C ILE A 415 -1.52 22.00 3.97
N SER A 416 -0.40 21.50 4.48
CA SER A 416 0.66 22.29 5.07
C SER A 416 2.01 22.08 4.34
N GLY A 417 3.03 22.83 4.78
CA GLY A 417 4.36 22.76 4.20
C GLY A 417 4.51 23.58 2.93
N THR A 418 5.14 23.01 1.90
CA THR A 418 5.33 23.66 0.59
C THR A 418 4.07 23.67 -0.25
N GLY A 419 3.05 22.89 0.14
CA GLY A 419 1.77 22.75 -0.55
C GLY A 419 1.71 21.62 -1.57
N LEU A 420 0.50 21.34 -2.06
CA LEU A 420 0.21 20.23 -2.98
C LEU A 420 -0.64 20.69 -4.16
N ARG A 421 -0.40 20.10 -5.34
CA ARG A 421 -1.29 20.19 -6.49
C ARG A 421 -2.56 19.39 -6.24
N THR A 422 -3.66 19.72 -6.90
CA THR A 422 -4.93 18.97 -6.81
C THR A 422 -5.37 18.50 -8.18
N HIS A 423 -5.82 17.26 -8.26
CA HIS A 423 -6.54 16.68 -9.38
C HIS A 423 -7.82 16.04 -8.86
N SER A 424 -8.96 16.41 -9.42
CA SER A 424 -10.20 15.68 -9.25
C SER A 424 -10.79 15.31 -10.60
N SER A 425 -11.43 14.15 -10.70
CA SER A 425 -12.11 13.69 -11.91
C SER A 425 -13.47 13.10 -11.60
N SER A 426 -14.43 13.32 -12.50
CA SER A 426 -15.73 12.64 -12.49
C SER A 426 -15.63 11.15 -12.83
N THR A 427 -14.47 10.67 -13.27
CA THR A 427 -14.21 9.27 -13.63
C THR A 427 -13.20 8.64 -12.69
N ALA A 428 -13.44 7.38 -12.31
CA ALA A 428 -12.52 6.61 -11.51
C ALA A 428 -11.28 6.21 -12.32
N TYR A 429 -10.11 6.18 -11.70
CA TYR A 429 -8.92 5.59 -12.30
C TYR A 429 -8.89 4.08 -12.03
N ARG A 430 -8.48 3.29 -13.03
CA ARG A 430 -8.27 1.86 -12.87
C ARG A 430 -6.80 1.59 -12.56
N PHE A 431 -6.50 1.32 -11.29
CA PHE A 431 -5.17 0.90 -10.88
C PHE A 431 -4.89 -0.55 -11.29
N ASP A 432 -3.65 -0.81 -11.67
CA ASP A 432 -3.08 -2.15 -11.78
C ASP A 432 -2.30 -2.51 -10.49
N ASN A 433 -1.62 -3.65 -10.51
CA ASN A 433 -0.84 -4.13 -9.36
C ASN A 433 0.41 -3.27 -9.05
N THR A 434 0.79 -2.33 -9.92
CA THR A 434 1.90 -1.41 -9.65
C THR A 434 1.45 -0.25 -8.75
N TYR A 435 0.14 0.04 -8.74
CA TYR A 435 -0.46 1.18 -8.06
C TYR A 435 0.34 2.48 -8.33
N ASP A 436 0.57 2.79 -9.60
CA ASP A 436 1.16 4.06 -10.00
C ASP A 436 0.19 5.21 -9.68
N LEU A 437 0.55 6.00 -8.67
CA LEU A 437 -0.22 7.15 -8.21
C LEU A 437 0.19 8.45 -8.91
N THR A 438 1.20 8.44 -9.77
CA THR A 438 1.77 9.66 -10.36
C THR A 438 1.28 9.92 -11.77
N SER A 439 1.21 8.90 -12.62
CA SER A 439 0.75 9.06 -14.01
C SER A 439 -0.70 9.50 -14.16
N PRO A 440 -1.66 9.11 -13.29
CA PRO A 440 -3.03 9.61 -13.40
C PRO A 440 -3.12 11.14 -13.21
N ASN A 441 -2.17 11.73 -12.49
CA ASN A 441 -2.14 13.17 -12.20
C ASN A 441 -1.50 14.00 -13.34
N LYS A 442 -1.24 13.40 -14.49
CA LYS A 442 -0.54 14.04 -15.62
C LYS A 442 -1.50 14.45 -16.74
N THR A 443 -2.56 13.68 -16.94
CA THR A 443 -3.54 13.88 -18.01
C THR A 443 -4.94 13.60 -17.48
N SER A 444 -5.96 13.95 -18.26
CA SER A 444 -7.32 13.53 -17.92
C SER A 444 -7.41 12.02 -17.79
N ILE A 445 -8.21 11.53 -16.83
CA ILE A 445 -8.38 10.08 -16.59
C ILE A 445 -8.95 9.39 -17.84
N THR A 446 -9.91 10.05 -18.52
CA THR A 446 -10.38 9.66 -19.86
C THR A 446 -10.61 10.92 -20.70
N SER A 447 -10.82 10.76 -22.01
CA SER A 447 -11.11 11.91 -22.89
C SER A 447 -12.45 12.60 -22.62
N SER A 448 -13.38 11.90 -21.95
CA SER A 448 -14.72 12.40 -21.60
C SER A 448 -14.84 12.82 -20.14
N SER A 449 -13.78 12.68 -19.33
CA SER A 449 -13.86 13.00 -17.91
C SER A 449 -13.88 14.51 -17.70
N ALA A 450 -14.69 14.94 -16.74
CA ALA A 450 -14.71 16.32 -16.28
C ALA A 450 -13.68 16.43 -15.15
N ASP A 451 -12.51 16.95 -15.48
CA ASP A 451 -11.38 17.01 -14.57
C ASP A 451 -11.13 18.44 -14.10
N VAL A 452 -10.96 18.57 -12.79
CA VAL A 452 -10.58 19.82 -12.11
C VAL A 452 -9.13 19.71 -11.70
N TRP A 453 -8.35 20.73 -12.07
CA TRP A 453 -6.93 20.80 -11.77
C TRP A 453 -6.61 22.12 -11.10
N TYR A 454 -5.90 22.03 -9.99
CA TYR A 454 -5.27 23.19 -9.39
C TYR A 454 -3.78 22.93 -9.25
N ARG A 455 -3.02 24.01 -9.42
CA ARG A 455 -1.60 24.05 -9.05
C ARG A 455 -1.47 23.93 -7.53
N LEU A 456 -0.32 24.33 -7.01
CA LEU A 456 0.02 24.08 -5.62
C LEU A 456 -0.83 24.95 -4.69
N ASN A 457 -1.34 24.34 -3.61
CA ASN A 457 -2.12 25.01 -2.58
C ASN A 457 -1.67 24.59 -1.18
N THR A 458 -1.76 25.53 -0.24
CA THR A 458 -1.77 25.29 1.21
C THR A 458 -3.07 25.81 1.81
N GLY A 459 -3.42 25.38 3.02
CA GLY A 459 -4.61 25.84 3.73
C GLY A 459 -5.59 24.70 4.01
N THR A 460 -6.88 25.03 4.10
CA THR A 460 -7.91 24.08 4.56
C THR A 460 -9.12 24.02 3.65
N LEU A 461 -9.60 22.80 3.38
CA LEU A 461 -10.93 22.50 2.85
C LEU A 461 -11.78 21.97 4.00
N THR A 462 -12.93 22.55 4.29
CA THR A 462 -13.72 22.20 5.49
C THR A 462 -14.44 20.86 5.40
N THR A 463 -14.88 20.46 4.21
CA THR A 463 -15.65 19.23 3.98
C THR A 463 -15.70 18.88 2.50
N PHE A 464 -16.26 17.72 2.16
CA PHE A 464 -16.64 17.33 0.79
C PHE A 464 -18.15 17.32 0.57
N ASN A 465 -18.94 17.74 1.56
CA ASN A 465 -20.37 17.96 1.34
C ASN A 465 -20.57 19.20 0.44
N PRO A 466 -21.23 19.08 -0.73
CA PRO A 466 -21.36 20.16 -1.70
C PRO A 466 -22.09 21.41 -1.17
N THR A 467 -22.88 21.30 -0.10
CA THR A 467 -23.63 22.44 0.48
C THR A 467 -22.90 23.13 1.65
N LEU A 468 -21.85 22.51 2.19
CA LEU A 468 -21.11 22.99 3.37
C LEU A 468 -19.63 23.28 3.07
N GLN A 469 -19.22 23.11 1.82
CA GLN A 469 -17.85 23.29 1.37
C GLN A 469 -17.39 24.75 1.48
N VAL A 470 -16.34 24.95 2.27
CA VAL A 470 -15.61 26.21 2.37
C VAL A 470 -14.13 25.91 2.14
N ALA A 471 -13.53 26.63 1.20
CA ALA A 471 -12.11 26.55 0.91
C ALA A 471 -11.41 27.83 1.38
N ASN A 472 -10.39 27.65 2.22
CA ASN A 472 -9.45 28.69 2.55
C ASN A 472 -8.06 28.21 2.09
N LEU A 473 -7.86 28.25 0.78
CA LEU A 473 -6.66 27.79 0.11
C LEU A 473 -5.88 28.97 -0.48
N SER A 474 -4.55 28.85 -0.49
CA SER A 474 -3.64 29.85 -1.03
C SER A 474 -2.55 29.19 -1.88
N PRO A 475 -2.16 29.77 -3.02
CA PRO A 475 -2.64 31.05 -3.57
C PRO A 475 -3.95 30.94 -4.38
N ASN A 476 -4.47 29.74 -4.64
CA ASN A 476 -5.64 29.57 -5.51
C ASN A 476 -6.93 29.56 -4.69
N ASN A 477 -7.92 30.34 -5.14
CA ASN A 477 -9.28 30.27 -4.64
C ASN A 477 -10.10 29.34 -5.54
N TYR A 478 -10.62 28.26 -4.98
CA TYR A 478 -11.41 27.31 -5.78
C TYR A 478 -12.76 27.93 -6.12
N ALA A 479 -13.13 27.90 -7.39
CA ALA A 479 -14.43 28.38 -7.82
C ALA A 479 -15.55 27.49 -7.23
N ALA A 480 -16.73 28.07 -6.98
CA ALA A 480 -17.85 27.33 -6.41
C ALA A 480 -18.27 26.10 -7.24
N GLY A 481 -18.22 26.21 -8.58
CA GLY A 481 -18.48 25.08 -9.49
C GLY A 481 -17.44 23.97 -9.38
N ASP A 482 -16.17 24.33 -9.19
CA ASP A 482 -15.09 23.35 -9.03
C ASP A 482 -15.16 22.63 -7.69
N LEU A 483 -15.53 23.35 -6.62
CA LEU A 483 -15.82 22.75 -5.32
C LEU A 483 -16.94 21.70 -5.41
N GLN A 484 -18.04 22.02 -6.12
CA GLN A 484 -19.10 21.05 -6.38
C GLN A 484 -18.63 19.86 -7.22
N ALA A 485 -17.80 20.08 -8.24
CA ALA A 485 -17.23 19.01 -9.06
C ALA A 485 -16.29 18.11 -8.25
N ILE A 486 -15.46 18.68 -7.37
CA ILE A 486 -14.59 17.94 -6.45
C ILE A 486 -15.44 17.12 -5.45
N ALA A 487 -16.54 17.68 -4.93
CA ALA A 487 -17.49 16.97 -4.06
C ALA A 487 -18.02 15.68 -4.71
N ALA A 488 -18.35 15.77 -6.00
CA ALA A 488 -18.87 14.69 -6.81
C ALA A 488 -17.79 13.81 -7.46
N GLY A 489 -16.50 14.12 -7.21
CA GLY A 489 -15.38 13.43 -7.83
C GLY A 489 -15.31 11.96 -7.44
N LYS A 490 -15.02 11.11 -8.42
CA LYS A 490 -14.73 9.68 -8.23
C LYS A 490 -13.25 9.42 -7.99
N TYR A 491 -12.41 10.32 -8.46
CA TYR A 491 -10.98 10.36 -8.21
C TYR A 491 -10.62 11.73 -7.64
N ILE A 492 -9.85 11.75 -6.55
CA ILE A 492 -9.29 12.98 -5.97
C ILE A 492 -7.85 12.68 -5.53
N SER A 493 -6.92 13.52 -5.94
CA SER A 493 -5.50 13.35 -5.64
C SER A 493 -4.86 14.67 -5.28
N TRP A 494 -4.06 14.67 -4.21
CA TRP A 494 -3.16 15.74 -3.84
C TRP A 494 -1.72 15.27 -3.96
N TYR A 495 -0.89 15.98 -4.72
CA TYR A 495 0.42 15.47 -5.10
C TYR A 495 1.47 16.58 -5.22
N GLN A 496 2.73 16.21 -5.03
CA GLN A 496 3.86 17.12 -5.22
C GLN A 496 4.06 17.46 -6.70
N PRO A 497 4.54 18.68 -7.01
CA PRO A 497 4.96 19.02 -8.37
C PRO A 497 6.20 18.20 -8.79
N ASN A 498 6.33 17.90 -10.08
CA ASN A 498 7.45 17.17 -10.69
C ASN A 498 8.58 18.08 -11.21
N GLY A 499 8.38 19.40 -11.26
CA GLY A 499 9.32 20.39 -11.75
C GLY A 499 9.22 20.72 -13.24
N LEU A 500 10.33 21.25 -13.77
CA LEU A 500 10.54 21.50 -15.19
C LEU A 500 11.08 20.24 -15.86
N GLN A 501 10.44 19.81 -16.95
CA GLN A 501 10.88 18.60 -17.66
C GLN A 501 10.68 18.76 -19.16
N LEU A 502 11.64 18.26 -19.96
CA LEU A 502 11.46 18.02 -21.39
C LEU A 502 11.12 16.55 -21.59
N GLN A 503 9.99 16.27 -22.23
CA GLN A 503 9.44 14.92 -22.33
C GLN A 503 9.79 14.31 -23.68
N THR A 504 11.01 13.78 -23.75
CA THR A 504 11.58 13.24 -25.00
C THR A 504 10.72 12.11 -25.59
N ALA A 505 10.18 11.23 -24.74
CA ALA A 505 9.36 10.10 -25.16
C ALA A 505 8.03 10.51 -25.82
N LEU A 506 7.49 11.69 -25.49
CA LEU A 506 6.29 12.23 -26.13
C LEU A 506 6.60 13.27 -27.23
N SER A 507 7.88 13.61 -27.40
CA SER A 507 8.32 14.60 -28.38
C SER A 507 8.78 13.93 -29.68
N SER A 508 8.44 14.53 -30.81
CA SER A 508 8.89 14.16 -32.16
C SER A 508 9.44 15.40 -32.87
N MET A 509 10.71 15.69 -32.59
CA MET A 509 11.39 16.90 -33.10
C MET A 509 12.37 16.62 -34.25
N SER A 510 12.47 15.38 -34.74
CA SER A 510 13.17 15.10 -36.00
C SER A 510 12.38 15.66 -37.18
N ARG A 511 13.07 16.20 -38.19
CA ARG A 511 12.43 16.75 -39.38
C ARG A 511 13.15 16.32 -40.65
N THR A 512 12.35 15.96 -41.65
CA THR A 512 12.81 15.58 -42.99
C THR A 512 12.39 16.64 -44.00
N PHE A 513 13.21 16.82 -45.02
CA PHE A 513 13.02 17.79 -46.09
C PHE A 513 13.21 17.11 -47.45
N ASN A 514 12.33 17.44 -48.40
CA ASN A 514 12.49 17.04 -49.79
C ASN A 514 13.05 18.23 -50.56
N ILE A 515 14.29 18.11 -51.03
CA ILE A 515 14.98 19.19 -51.75
C ILE A 515 15.00 18.82 -53.24
N SER A 516 14.38 19.66 -54.07
CA SER A 516 14.41 19.48 -55.52
C SER A 516 15.67 20.10 -56.10
N LEU A 517 16.41 19.32 -56.89
CA LEU A 517 17.53 19.84 -57.69
C LEU A 517 17.08 20.41 -59.04
N ASP A 518 15.80 20.31 -59.39
CA ASP A 518 15.24 20.94 -60.59
C ASP A 518 15.05 22.45 -60.35
N PRO A 519 15.80 23.32 -61.03
CA PRO A 519 15.72 24.77 -60.84
C PRO A 519 14.37 25.37 -61.25
N ASN A 520 13.53 24.63 -62.00
CA ASN A 520 12.21 25.09 -62.42
C ASN A 520 11.12 24.76 -61.39
N ALA A 521 11.43 23.95 -60.37
CA ALA A 521 10.50 23.68 -59.28
C ALA A 521 10.34 24.92 -58.37
N SER A 522 9.15 25.13 -57.81
CA SER A 522 8.85 26.27 -56.92
C SER A 522 9.82 26.44 -55.73
N GLN A 523 10.39 25.33 -55.27
CA GLN A 523 11.40 25.25 -54.22
C GLN A 523 12.68 24.54 -54.68
N GLY A 524 12.95 24.61 -56.00
CA GLY A 524 14.14 24.07 -56.63
C GLY A 524 15.40 24.84 -56.22
N THR A 525 16.56 24.17 -56.32
CA THR A 525 17.86 24.82 -56.15
C THR A 525 18.23 25.60 -57.43
N PRO A 526 18.45 26.92 -57.37
CA PRO A 526 18.87 27.72 -58.53
C PRO A 526 20.22 27.29 -59.13
N VAL A 527 20.35 27.37 -60.45
CA VAL A 527 21.58 26.99 -61.18
C VAL A 527 22.75 27.97 -60.93
N ASP A 528 22.45 29.20 -60.58
CA ASP A 528 23.44 30.26 -60.31
C ASP A 528 24.10 30.15 -58.92
N GLY A 529 23.73 29.14 -58.12
CA GLY A 529 24.25 28.93 -56.77
C GLY A 529 23.61 29.82 -55.71
N SER A 530 22.61 30.62 -56.06
CA SER A 530 21.80 31.34 -55.08
C SER A 530 20.96 30.38 -54.23
N TRP A 531 20.50 30.87 -53.07
CA TRP A 531 19.67 30.09 -52.15
C TRP A 531 18.24 29.96 -52.68
N SER A 532 17.67 28.76 -52.54
CA SER A 532 16.27 28.47 -52.85
C SER A 532 15.29 29.33 -52.04
N ASN A 533 14.02 29.28 -52.43
CA ASN A 533 12.92 29.61 -51.53
C ASN A 533 12.96 28.71 -50.27
N LEU A 534 12.28 29.15 -49.21
CA LEU A 534 12.21 28.40 -47.95
C LEU A 534 11.47 27.06 -48.17
N ILE A 535 12.11 25.95 -47.80
CA ILE A 535 11.61 24.59 -47.94
C ILE A 535 11.04 24.13 -46.58
N PRO A 536 9.72 23.86 -46.50
CA PRO A 536 9.08 23.35 -45.30
C PRO A 536 9.45 21.88 -45.04
N GLY A 537 9.16 21.41 -43.83
CA GLY A 537 9.29 19.99 -43.52
C GLY A 537 8.18 19.16 -44.14
N THR A 538 8.45 17.87 -44.29
CA THR A 538 7.47 16.92 -44.87
C THR A 538 6.39 16.48 -43.88
N SER A 539 6.64 16.61 -42.57
CA SER A 539 5.74 16.20 -41.49
C SER A 539 5.72 17.22 -40.36
N PRO A 540 4.64 17.29 -39.55
CA PRO A 540 4.61 18.08 -38.33
C PRO A 540 5.67 17.61 -37.32
N GLN A 541 6.07 18.52 -36.43
CA GLN A 541 6.87 18.21 -35.24
C GLN A 541 6.04 18.43 -33.97
N THR A 542 6.33 17.69 -32.92
CA THR A 542 5.71 17.87 -31.60
C THR A 542 6.79 17.99 -30.53
N LEU A 543 6.76 19.08 -29.76
CA LEU A 543 7.59 19.23 -28.57
C LEU A 543 6.70 19.20 -27.34
N VAL A 544 7.10 18.41 -26.36
CA VAL A 544 6.33 18.24 -25.14
C VAL A 544 7.19 18.57 -23.93
N VAL A 545 6.71 19.51 -23.11
CA VAL A 545 7.41 20.01 -21.93
C VAL A 545 6.47 20.09 -20.73
N SER A 546 7.01 20.16 -19.52
CA SER A 546 6.29 20.31 -18.26
C SER A 546 6.80 21.54 -17.52
N ASP A 547 5.88 22.35 -16.98
CA ASP A 547 6.18 23.36 -15.96
C ASP A 547 5.08 23.31 -14.90
N ASP A 548 5.27 22.37 -13.98
CA ASP A 548 4.26 21.98 -13.01
C ASP A 548 4.62 22.45 -11.57
N ARG A 549 5.59 23.37 -11.44
CA ARG A 549 6.19 23.85 -10.17
C ARG A 549 5.25 24.58 -9.19
N GLY A 550 3.94 24.44 -9.36
CA GLY A 550 2.96 24.91 -8.40
C GLY A 550 2.60 26.40 -8.50
N GLN A 551 3.29 27.14 -9.35
CA GLN A 551 3.02 28.54 -9.71
C GLN A 551 2.57 28.65 -11.16
N ASN A 552 2.01 29.80 -11.57
CA ASN A 552 1.79 30.09 -12.99
C ASN A 552 3.09 29.83 -13.77
N PRO A 553 3.02 29.26 -14.99
CA PRO A 553 4.23 28.96 -15.73
C PRO A 553 5.01 30.24 -15.98
N ASN A 554 6.32 30.14 -15.90
CA ASN A 554 7.23 31.22 -16.24
C ASN A 554 8.49 30.62 -16.84
N SER A 555 8.31 29.97 -17.99
CA SER A 555 9.37 29.26 -18.69
C SER A 555 9.33 29.56 -20.18
N HIS A 556 10.48 29.44 -20.83
CA HIS A 556 10.59 29.58 -22.27
C HIS A 556 11.42 28.44 -22.85
N VAL A 557 11.18 28.15 -24.13
CA VAL A 557 11.91 27.11 -24.86
C VAL A 557 12.81 27.80 -25.87
N THR A 558 14.08 27.40 -25.88
CA THR A 558 15.06 27.84 -26.86
C THR A 558 15.46 26.72 -27.81
N LEU A 559 15.84 27.12 -29.03
CA LEU A 559 16.39 26.27 -30.07
C LEU A 559 17.79 26.76 -30.42
N LYS A 560 18.74 25.85 -30.49
CA LYS A 560 20.12 26.10 -30.93
C LYS A 560 20.53 25.09 -31.99
N LEU A 561 21.02 25.58 -33.14
CA LEU A 561 21.68 24.74 -34.13
C LEU A 561 23.08 24.40 -33.62
N LEU A 562 23.37 23.12 -33.34
CA LEU A 562 24.69 22.69 -32.88
C LEU A 562 25.64 22.41 -34.03
N GLN A 563 25.12 21.84 -35.12
CA GLN A 563 25.93 21.40 -36.25
C GLN A 563 25.14 21.49 -37.54
N ASN A 564 25.77 22.01 -38.58
CA ASN A 564 25.32 21.95 -39.96
C ASN A 564 26.36 21.13 -40.75
N ASN A 565 25.96 19.97 -41.26
CA ASN A 565 26.86 19.07 -42.01
C ASN A 565 27.07 19.50 -43.46
N PHE A 566 26.26 20.46 -43.94
CA PHE A 566 26.36 21.02 -45.28
C PHE A 566 26.37 22.56 -45.23
N PRO A 567 27.35 23.19 -44.56
CA PRO A 567 27.35 24.64 -44.32
C PRO A 567 27.41 25.49 -45.60
N SER A 568 27.95 24.94 -46.70
CA SER A 568 27.96 25.59 -48.01
C SER A 568 26.67 25.36 -48.81
N GLY A 569 25.88 24.35 -48.45
CA GLY A 569 24.74 23.86 -49.23
C GLY A 569 23.38 24.02 -48.55
N LEU A 570 23.34 24.17 -47.23
CA LEU A 570 22.13 24.32 -46.43
C LEU A 570 22.21 25.52 -45.48
N GLN A 571 21.12 26.27 -45.42
CA GLN A 571 20.84 27.23 -44.36
C GLN A 571 19.58 26.79 -43.60
N TYR A 572 19.61 26.93 -42.29
CA TYR A 572 18.49 26.57 -41.42
C TYR A 572 17.78 27.83 -40.93
N TYR A 573 16.46 27.72 -40.82
CA TYR A 573 15.58 28.77 -40.34
C TYR A 573 14.59 28.18 -39.33
N TRP A 574 14.12 29.01 -38.40
CA TRP A 574 12.95 28.74 -37.60
C TRP A 574 11.80 29.62 -38.08
N ILE A 575 10.68 29.02 -38.46
CA ILE A 575 9.44 29.73 -38.81
C ILE A 575 8.58 29.79 -37.56
N ASP A 576 8.30 31.00 -37.08
CA ASP A 576 7.43 31.20 -35.92
C ASP A 576 5.99 30.73 -36.20
N PRO A 577 5.37 29.89 -35.34
CA PRO A 577 4.04 29.34 -35.61
C PRO A 577 2.91 30.37 -35.62
N SER A 578 3.10 31.49 -34.92
CA SER A 578 2.08 32.53 -34.75
C SER A 578 2.15 33.57 -35.87
N THR A 579 3.37 34.06 -36.17
CA THR A 579 3.62 35.16 -37.11
C THR A 579 4.05 34.69 -38.50
N LYS A 580 4.44 33.42 -38.64
CA LYS A 580 5.01 32.84 -39.88
C LYS A 580 6.31 33.50 -40.36
N ASN A 581 6.93 34.32 -39.52
CA ASN A 581 8.19 34.98 -39.85
C ASN A 581 9.37 34.01 -39.72
N PRO A 582 10.28 33.95 -40.72
CA PRO A 582 11.47 33.12 -40.65
C PRO A 582 12.63 33.85 -39.93
N THR A 583 13.27 33.16 -39.00
CA THR A 583 14.49 33.59 -38.30
C THR A 583 15.64 32.66 -38.67
N ALA A 584 16.76 33.19 -39.15
CA ALA A 584 17.92 32.38 -39.48
C ALA A 584 18.54 31.73 -38.23
N LEU A 585 18.90 30.45 -38.34
CA LEU A 585 19.57 29.70 -37.28
C LEU A 585 21.08 29.67 -37.53
N THR A 586 21.82 30.43 -36.75
CA THR A 586 23.28 30.43 -36.76
C THR A 586 23.81 29.33 -35.83
N VAL A 587 24.87 28.64 -36.26
CA VAL A 587 25.51 27.59 -35.45
C VAL A 587 25.94 28.20 -34.11
N ASN A 588 25.59 27.50 -33.03
CA ASN A 588 25.83 27.88 -31.65
C ASN A 588 25.12 29.13 -31.11
N SER A 589 24.16 29.69 -31.85
CA SER A 589 23.28 30.76 -31.35
C SER A 589 21.90 30.20 -30.99
N ALA A 590 21.43 30.53 -29.79
CA ALA A 590 20.10 30.15 -29.33
C ALA A 590 19.07 31.23 -29.70
N ILE A 591 17.87 30.81 -30.09
CA ILE A 591 16.70 31.68 -30.24
C ILE A 591 15.56 31.16 -29.37
N GLN A 592 14.69 32.04 -28.88
CA GLN A 592 13.47 31.65 -28.21
C GLN A 592 12.41 31.22 -29.23
N ILE A 593 11.79 30.06 -29.02
CA ILE A 593 10.78 29.48 -29.91
C ILE A 593 9.40 29.32 -29.27
N ALA A 594 9.31 29.40 -27.94
CA ALA A 594 8.05 29.40 -27.19
C ALA A 594 8.21 30.11 -25.85
N SER A 595 7.12 30.70 -25.34
CA SER A 595 7.03 31.29 -24.01
C SER A 595 5.76 30.79 -23.32
N LEU A 596 5.88 30.39 -22.06
CA LEU A 596 4.80 29.90 -21.21
C LEU A 596 4.72 30.80 -19.98
N THR A 597 3.77 31.73 -19.98
CA THR A 597 3.58 32.73 -18.91
C THR A 597 2.22 32.64 -18.22
N SER A 598 1.27 31.90 -18.80
CA SER A 598 -0.06 31.68 -18.23
C SER A 598 -0.72 30.44 -18.83
N ASP A 599 -1.47 29.71 -18.00
CA ASP A 599 -2.28 28.57 -18.42
C ASP A 599 -3.53 28.99 -19.20
N SER A 600 -4.02 30.20 -18.96
CA SER A 600 -5.30 30.69 -19.53
C SER A 600 -5.13 31.40 -20.87
N THR A 601 -3.90 31.78 -21.24
CA THR A 601 -3.61 32.55 -22.46
C THR A 601 -2.53 31.87 -23.30
N LEU A 602 -2.79 30.61 -23.66
CA LEU A 602 -1.89 29.84 -24.52
C LEU A 602 -2.18 30.10 -26.01
N PRO A 603 -1.13 30.20 -26.86
CA PRO A 603 -1.31 30.18 -28.32
C PRO A 603 -2.02 28.90 -28.78
N SER A 604 -2.77 28.97 -29.87
CA SER A 604 -3.57 27.83 -30.38
C SER A 604 -2.76 26.58 -30.75
N TRP A 605 -1.46 26.73 -31.01
CA TRP A 605 -0.53 25.65 -31.30
C TRP A 605 0.09 25.01 -30.04
N ILE A 606 -0.25 25.53 -28.85
CA ILE A 606 0.13 24.97 -27.55
C ILE A 606 -1.12 24.46 -26.83
N LYS A 607 -1.18 23.17 -26.53
CA LYS A 607 -2.23 22.58 -25.70
C LYS A 607 -1.67 22.21 -24.33
N MET A 608 -2.41 22.51 -23.27
CA MET A 608 -2.05 22.14 -21.90
C MET A 608 -2.94 21.03 -21.37
N THR A 609 -2.35 20.11 -20.59
CA THR A 609 -3.10 19.22 -19.71
C THR A 609 -2.62 19.34 -18.26
N GLY A 610 -3.53 19.06 -17.33
CA GLY A 610 -3.22 18.91 -15.93
C GLY A 610 -2.70 20.17 -15.23
N ALA A 611 -3.10 21.38 -15.64
CA ALA A 611 -2.57 22.65 -15.12
C ALA A 611 -1.02 22.73 -15.15
N GLY A 612 -0.45 22.53 -16.34
CA GLY A 612 0.98 22.62 -16.60
C GLY A 612 1.78 21.33 -16.40
N SER A 613 1.11 20.21 -16.10
CA SER A 613 1.75 18.89 -16.14
C SER A 613 2.35 18.62 -17.53
N TRP A 614 1.64 19.05 -18.60
CA TRP A 614 2.15 18.95 -19.97
C TRP A 614 1.71 20.16 -20.81
N TYR A 615 2.65 20.70 -21.58
CA TYR A 615 2.41 21.60 -22.70
C TYR A 615 2.89 20.91 -23.97
N THR A 616 1.94 20.63 -24.86
CA THR A 616 2.18 20.02 -26.17
C THR A 616 2.19 21.12 -27.21
N MET A 617 3.38 21.40 -27.76
CA MET A 617 3.61 22.35 -28.83
C MET A 617 3.60 21.62 -30.17
N THR A 618 2.69 21.99 -31.07
CA THR A 618 2.60 21.38 -32.40
C THR A 618 3.06 22.36 -33.47
N PHE A 619 4.09 21.97 -34.21
CA PHE A 619 4.61 22.72 -35.35
C PHE A 619 4.17 22.01 -36.64
N SER A 620 3.32 22.65 -37.42
CA SER A 620 2.85 22.16 -38.72
C SER A 620 3.99 22.06 -39.75
N THR A 621 3.72 21.45 -40.91
CA THR A 621 4.73 21.29 -41.98
C THR A 621 5.32 22.64 -42.44
N ASP A 622 4.54 23.71 -42.39
CA ASP A 622 4.90 25.09 -42.77
C ASP A 622 5.44 25.95 -41.60
N THR A 623 5.58 25.41 -40.37
CA THR A 623 6.13 26.14 -39.21
C THR A 623 7.22 25.35 -38.49
N GLY A 624 8.07 25.97 -37.69
CA GLY A 624 9.23 25.31 -37.06
C GLY A 624 10.47 25.29 -37.97
N ILE A 625 11.30 24.25 -37.90
CA ILE A 625 12.55 24.19 -38.68
C ILE A 625 12.25 24.14 -40.19
N ALA A 626 12.87 25.05 -40.96
CA ALA A 626 12.85 25.05 -42.41
C ALA A 626 14.27 25.21 -42.96
N VAL A 627 14.44 24.92 -44.25
CA VAL A 627 15.77 25.02 -44.90
C VAL A 627 15.73 25.88 -46.16
N LYS A 628 16.85 26.47 -46.49
CA LYS A 628 17.18 26.85 -47.87
C LYS A 628 18.32 25.99 -48.36
N ALA A 629 18.29 25.67 -49.63
CA ALA A 629 19.28 24.85 -50.31
C ALA A 629 19.83 25.59 -51.52
N ASN A 630 21.07 25.28 -51.91
CA ASN A 630 21.60 25.71 -53.20
C ASN A 630 22.14 24.50 -53.99
N ASN A 631 22.56 24.73 -55.23
CA ASN A 631 23.03 23.66 -56.12
C ASN A 631 24.38 23.03 -55.74
N SER A 632 25.01 23.44 -54.63
CA SER A 632 26.20 22.76 -54.09
C SER A 632 25.86 21.46 -53.34
N LEU A 633 24.58 21.26 -53.03
CA LEU A 633 24.07 19.98 -52.51
C LEU A 633 24.06 18.93 -53.62
N LEU A 634 24.82 17.86 -53.41
CA LEU A 634 24.74 16.66 -54.22
C LEU A 634 23.53 15.82 -53.81
N SER A 635 22.99 15.01 -54.72
CA SER A 635 21.89 14.09 -54.43
C SER A 635 22.27 13.17 -53.26
N GLN A 636 21.46 13.20 -52.21
CA GLN A 636 21.68 12.45 -50.98
C GLN A 636 20.35 11.90 -50.49
N ASN A 637 20.35 10.64 -50.07
CA ASN A 637 19.19 9.99 -49.45
C ASN A 637 19.48 9.73 -47.97
N ASN A 638 18.52 10.01 -47.09
CA ASN A 638 18.61 9.77 -45.64
C ASN A 638 19.89 10.29 -44.96
N SER A 639 20.43 11.42 -45.43
CA SER A 639 21.64 12.01 -44.85
C SER A 639 21.31 12.96 -43.68
N LEU A 640 22.08 12.89 -42.60
CA LEU A 640 21.94 13.78 -41.45
C LEU A 640 22.38 15.19 -41.85
N GLY A 641 21.43 16.11 -42.04
CA GLY A 641 21.71 17.49 -42.43
C GLY A 641 22.26 18.36 -41.29
N GLY A 642 21.67 18.27 -40.10
CA GLY A 642 22.07 19.08 -38.96
C GLY A 642 21.51 18.59 -37.63
N THR A 643 22.13 19.03 -36.53
CA THR A 643 21.80 18.63 -35.16
C THR A 643 21.33 19.85 -34.38
N PHE A 644 20.21 19.70 -33.66
CA PHE A 644 19.57 20.78 -32.91
C PHE A 644 19.47 20.43 -31.43
N GLN A 645 19.60 21.45 -30.58
CA GLN A 645 19.35 21.37 -29.15
C GLN A 645 18.12 22.20 -28.80
N TYR A 646 17.20 21.59 -28.04
CA TYR A 646 16.06 22.26 -27.43
C TYR A 646 16.29 22.33 -25.93
N THR A 647 16.12 23.53 -25.36
CA THR A 647 16.34 23.75 -23.93
C THR A 647 15.13 24.47 -23.34
N MET A 648 14.60 23.93 -22.24
CA MET A 648 13.62 24.62 -21.41
C MET A 648 14.37 25.44 -20.36
N ILE A 649 14.06 26.74 -20.28
CA ILE A 649 14.73 27.69 -19.39
C ILE A 649 13.68 28.26 -18.43
N ASP A 650 14.10 28.42 -17.18
CA ASP A 650 13.31 29.02 -16.11
C ASP A 650 13.47 30.54 -16.06
N GLY A 651 12.37 31.30 -15.95
CA GLY A 651 12.42 32.74 -15.75
C GLY A 651 12.68 33.56 -17.03
N PRO A 652 12.69 34.91 -16.94
CA PRO A 652 12.67 35.77 -18.12
C PRO A 652 14.00 35.71 -18.90
N SER A 653 13.87 35.90 -20.21
CA SER A 653 14.94 35.89 -21.21
C SER A 653 15.99 36.97 -21.01
#